data_AF-A0A973LE26-F1
#
_entry.id   AF-A0A973LE26-F1
#
_cell.length_a   1.000
_cell.length_b   1.000
_cell.length_c   1.000
_cell.angle_alpha   90.00
_cell.angle_beta   90.00
_cell.angle_gamma   90.00
#
_symmetry.space_group_name_H-M   'P 1'
#
loop_
_entity.id
_entity.type
_entity.pdbx_description
1 polymer ?
#
loop_
_entity_poly.entity_id
_entity_poly.type
_entity_poly.pdbx_seq_one_letter_code
_entity_poly.pdbx_strand_id
1 'polypeptide(L)'
;MRTATKRLRLLPIGAACAALTMVIAGPQASAASLKTTQPHPHPHATKSSAVKSASGVGNRADAVGGPPGDPDGGLDDPSAADQEYFAERSAPGVVAPGAYDAAWFQAQLLPHVGPAWKEVTTKPYNSDDPRYRDYDSNSSGGSGNVTGRITGLAADTSGHVYAGAANGGVWRSSTGGGNWTQISEGLPAQSTGDLELDGAGRLWYGTGEANTASDTFTGAGVFVLSNPQWGQFSVFNRVGGKELESTSIRKIRFIGDTVYAATTRGLYSHSATNLWGPWKLEYAPNPDFLPGGSQAADPHAPYKNIVNDVTADASGKLVAAIGWRSGDTYNGFYTKSGNTWAKITTSLGDLPVDPVHIGAVTFSHSADNSMFYAINEDPTQISNPKTSLDGVYSSTAGPFGPWKKIADSTSLENSGSAETGATYNPGVQSWYNQFLQIDPADPKHVYLGLEEVYESHDAGATWNTVGPYWNFTYACWSIDPTKQTGDCSPTTHSDQHAVAIGTANGKPFVVVGNDGGVYKRPVAGVLDANGHAADWQSLNDGTIRTLQYYSVGVGADPSGKGVAVSGGLQDNGQSILRSSDTVMGSNFGGDGGQTLVDAKNGCNIAEEYTNLNIWVTNDCGQNVSTDPSTSTEYNAAPNDGVNGTARFIAPFSADIKNPDMWVAGGQHVAVQTKGYAVRTTADWTDIYDFGAGNYASAVASSGGKIYAAWCGAGCNTVGFTRGIAVGNSDGTGWHQLNLPADGSVLPNRYLSSIAIDPNDANHVYVTVSGFSRFWTEGPGAGVGHVYESRDGGTTWKDLSANLPDIPADSVVITDHGGLAVSTDLGVFYRGAHDRTWSVLGQHLPTTATLQLKQGPDGYL
;
A
#
# COMPACT_ATOMS: atom_id res chain seq x y z
N MET A 1 25.06 15.41 51.75
CA MET A 1 25.19 16.78 52.35
C MET A 1 24.52 17.74 51.36
N ARG A 2 23.55 18.60 51.72
CA ARG A 2 23.73 19.95 52.34
C ARG A 2 24.80 20.78 51.61
N THR A 3 24.69 22.07 51.22
CA THR A 3 23.67 23.18 51.33
C THR A 3 24.22 24.38 50.49
N ALA A 4 23.50 25.44 50.05
CA ALA A 4 22.08 25.85 50.11
C ALA A 4 21.79 27.02 49.09
N THR A 5 20.52 27.45 49.05
CA THR A 5 19.92 28.66 48.46
C THR A 5 20.62 30.03 48.67
N LYS A 6 20.32 30.99 47.77
CA LYS A 6 20.05 32.41 48.15
C LYS A 6 19.19 33.18 47.12
N ARG A 7 18.20 33.95 47.62
CA ARG A 7 17.38 34.97 46.93
C ARG A 7 17.61 36.34 47.60
N LEU A 8 17.53 37.45 46.87
CA LEU A 8 17.04 38.80 47.28
C LEU A 8 16.85 39.62 45.97
N ARG A 9 15.68 40.21 45.63
CA ARG A 9 15.05 41.48 46.11
C ARG A 9 15.89 42.73 45.75
N LEU A 10 15.38 43.89 45.28
CA LEU A 10 14.02 44.49 45.29
C LEU A 10 13.85 45.63 44.22
N LEU A 11 12.61 46.08 43.99
CA LEU A 11 12.09 47.28 43.26
C LEU A 11 12.43 48.63 44.00
N PRO A 12 11.99 49.89 43.65
CA PRO A 12 10.80 50.34 42.84
C PRO A 12 10.90 51.72 42.06
N ILE A 13 9.71 52.28 41.71
CA ILE A 13 9.34 53.70 41.34
C ILE A 13 9.25 54.01 39.82
N GLY A 14 8.16 54.59 39.26
CA GLY A 14 6.80 54.83 39.80
C GLY A 14 5.94 55.89 39.04
N ALA A 15 4.59 55.76 39.13
CA ALA A 15 3.53 56.79 39.01
C ALA A 15 3.21 57.47 37.63
N ALA A 16 2.00 57.99 37.33
CA ALA A 16 0.61 57.77 37.82
C ALA A 16 -0.44 58.59 36.99
N CYS A 17 -1.74 58.37 37.27
CA CYS A 17 -2.95 59.17 36.91
C CYS A 17 -3.51 59.07 35.47
N ALA A 18 -4.82 59.16 35.13
CA ALA A 18 -6.18 59.19 35.76
C ALA A 18 -7.08 60.07 34.84
N ALA A 19 -8.42 59.98 34.69
CA ALA A 19 -9.48 59.02 35.04
C ALA A 19 -10.85 59.49 34.42
N LEU A 20 -11.97 58.78 34.70
CA LEU A 20 -13.41 59.20 34.60
C LEU A 20 -14.05 59.34 33.17
N THR A 21 -15.35 59.09 32.88
CA THR A 21 -16.56 58.64 33.66
C THR A 21 -17.71 58.09 32.74
N MET A 22 -18.52 57.11 33.22
CA MET A 22 -20.03 57.03 33.27
C MET A 22 -20.98 57.44 32.07
N VAL A 23 -22.21 56.90 31.82
CA VAL A 23 -23.02 55.74 32.34
C VAL A 23 -24.39 55.53 31.57
N ILE A 24 -25.01 54.33 31.69
CA ILE A 24 -26.47 53.93 31.54
C ILE A 24 -27.24 53.98 30.18
N ALA A 25 -27.76 52.82 29.71
CA ALA A 25 -29.21 52.49 29.45
C ALA A 25 -29.43 51.30 28.45
N GLY A 26 -30.43 50.44 28.68
CA GLY A 26 -31.02 49.48 27.69
C GLY A 26 -32.36 50.00 27.11
N PRO A 27 -33.27 49.21 26.47
CA PRO A 27 -33.37 47.73 26.48
C PRO A 27 -33.79 47.01 25.16
N GLN A 28 -33.94 45.68 25.22
CA GLN A 28 -34.87 44.78 24.47
C GLN A 28 -34.89 44.62 22.92
N ALA A 29 -34.63 43.37 22.50
CA ALA A 29 -35.47 42.49 21.67
C ALA A 29 -35.47 42.49 20.10
N SER A 30 -35.44 41.25 19.57
CA SER A 30 -36.08 40.75 18.33
C SER A 30 -35.43 40.93 16.94
N ALA A 31 -34.86 39.82 16.46
CA ALA A 31 -35.13 39.12 15.18
C ALA A 31 -34.84 39.76 13.79
N ALA A 32 -34.33 38.87 12.93
CA ALA A 32 -34.47 38.75 11.47
C ALA A 32 -33.52 39.51 10.51
N SER A 33 -32.88 38.69 9.66
CA SER A 33 -32.56 38.93 8.24
C SER A 33 -31.75 40.17 7.85
N LEU A 34 -30.46 39.96 7.55
CA LEU A 34 -29.72 40.80 6.62
C LEU A 34 -29.10 39.97 5.48
N LYS A 35 -29.60 40.22 4.27
CA LYS A 35 -28.94 39.80 3.01
C LYS A 35 -27.81 40.77 2.68
N THR A 36 -26.70 40.19 2.21
CA THR A 36 -25.75 40.75 1.22
C THR A 36 -25.14 42.13 1.46
N THR A 37 -23.82 42.17 1.63
CA THR A 37 -22.92 43.00 0.78
C THR A 37 -21.48 42.49 0.80
N GLN A 38 -20.91 42.31 -0.40
CA GLN A 38 -19.48 42.41 -0.74
C GLN A 38 -18.45 41.50 0.00
N PRO A 39 -17.90 40.47 -0.67
CA PRO A 39 -16.56 39.95 -0.35
C PRO A 39 -15.48 40.90 -0.90
N HIS A 40 -14.44 41.14 -0.12
CA HIS A 40 -13.22 41.80 -0.62
C HIS A 40 -12.44 40.86 -1.55
N PRO A 41 -11.86 41.35 -2.67
CA PRO A 41 -11.07 40.51 -3.56
C PRO A 41 -9.66 40.28 -3.00
N HIS A 42 -9.35 39.04 -2.60
CA HIS A 42 -7.98 38.61 -2.35
C HIS A 42 -7.30 38.24 -3.69
N PRO A 43 -6.11 38.79 -4.01
CA PRO A 43 -5.53 38.66 -5.35
C PRO A 43 -4.57 37.49 -5.51
N HIS A 44 -4.77 36.74 -6.61
CA HIS A 44 -3.79 35.96 -7.38
C HIS A 44 -2.88 34.93 -6.68
N ALA A 45 -3.13 33.66 -6.99
CA ALA A 45 -2.07 32.70 -7.35
C ALA A 45 -2.30 31.98 -8.70
N THR A 46 -3.24 32.43 -9.55
CA THR A 46 -3.22 32.09 -10.98
C THR A 46 -2.30 33.06 -11.73
N LYS A 47 -1.09 32.60 -12.03
CA LYS A 47 -0.22 33.19 -13.05
C LYS A 47 0.31 32.11 -13.98
N SER A 48 -0.42 31.89 -15.07
CA SER A 48 0.14 31.26 -16.25
C SER A 48 1.29 32.11 -16.80
N SER A 49 2.53 31.64 -16.64
CA SER A 49 3.69 32.19 -17.33
C SER A 49 3.67 31.76 -18.79
N ALA A 50 3.01 32.56 -19.63
CA ALA A 50 3.05 32.41 -21.07
C ALA A 50 4.46 32.69 -21.63
N VAL A 51 5.34 31.70 -21.61
CA VAL A 51 6.63 31.71 -22.31
C VAL A 51 6.51 30.86 -23.57
N LYS A 52 6.41 31.51 -24.73
CA LYS A 52 6.51 30.84 -26.04
C LYS A 52 7.96 30.54 -26.38
N SER A 53 8.46 29.33 -26.12
CA SER A 53 9.48 28.68 -26.97
C SER A 53 9.82 27.24 -26.54
N ALA A 54 9.45 26.29 -27.40
CA ALA A 54 10.14 25.02 -27.69
C ALA A 54 11.21 24.48 -26.70
N SER A 55 10.76 23.84 -25.62
CA SER A 55 11.42 22.68 -25.01
C SER A 55 10.40 22.02 -24.07
N GLY A 56 10.05 20.75 -24.32
CA GLY A 56 9.10 20.03 -23.48
C GLY A 56 9.71 19.70 -22.13
N VAL A 57 9.13 20.25 -21.07
CA VAL A 57 9.25 19.80 -19.68
C VAL A 57 7.81 19.61 -19.24
N GLY A 58 7.39 18.36 -19.04
CA GLY A 58 6.09 18.06 -18.43
C GLY A 58 6.23 18.20 -16.92
N ASN A 59 5.33 18.93 -16.28
CA ASN A 59 5.28 19.05 -14.81
C ASN A 59 4.47 17.87 -14.25
N ARG A 60 4.85 17.24 -13.13
CA ARG A 60 4.01 16.19 -12.49
C ARG A 60 2.78 16.83 -11.87
N ALA A 61 2.79 18.12 -11.50
CA ALA A 61 1.55 18.87 -11.23
C ALA A 61 0.64 19.10 -12.46
N ASP A 62 1.15 18.96 -13.70
CA ASP A 62 0.34 18.84 -14.92
C ASP A 62 0.02 17.37 -15.26
N ALA A 63 0.56 16.39 -14.52
CA ALA A 63 0.06 15.02 -14.48
C ALA A 63 -1.09 14.89 -13.45
N VAL A 64 -0.98 15.56 -12.30
CA VAL A 64 -2.11 15.90 -11.40
C VAL A 64 -3.12 16.83 -12.11
N GLY A 65 -2.65 17.59 -13.11
CA GLY A 65 -3.42 18.41 -14.03
C GLY A 65 -3.76 17.75 -15.37
N GLY A 66 -3.57 16.42 -15.48
CA GLY A 66 -4.06 15.61 -16.59
C GLY A 66 -5.60 15.66 -16.70
N PRO A 67 -6.21 14.96 -17.68
CA PRO A 67 -7.66 14.92 -17.77
C PRO A 67 -8.26 14.47 -16.42
N PRO A 68 -9.35 15.12 -15.97
CA PRO A 68 -9.77 15.10 -14.56
C PRO A 68 -10.17 13.70 -14.07
N GLY A 69 -9.26 13.06 -13.33
CA GLY A 69 -9.43 11.77 -12.67
C GLY A 69 -8.62 10.65 -13.32
N ASP A 70 -7.35 10.51 -12.91
CA ASP A 70 -6.64 9.22 -12.92
C ASP A 70 -5.36 9.24 -12.03
N PRO A 71 -5.44 8.91 -10.73
CA PRO A 71 -4.27 8.52 -9.92
C PRO A 71 -4.00 7.01 -9.91
N ASP A 72 -5.04 6.17 -10.08
CA ASP A 72 -5.04 4.74 -9.70
C ASP A 72 -5.24 3.76 -10.88
N GLY A 73 -5.39 4.27 -12.12
CA GLY A 73 -5.81 3.50 -13.29
C GLY A 73 -7.28 3.76 -13.64
N GLY A 74 -7.50 4.32 -14.84
CA GLY A 74 -8.83 4.72 -15.32
C GLY A 74 -9.86 3.59 -15.46
N LEU A 75 -10.70 3.42 -14.43
CA LEU A 75 -12.18 3.49 -14.46
C LEU A 75 -13.01 2.74 -15.53
N ASP A 76 -12.45 1.76 -16.26
CA ASP A 76 -13.19 0.79 -17.09
C ASP A 76 -13.07 -0.63 -16.49
N ASP A 77 -14.06 -1.03 -15.68
CA ASP A 77 -14.16 -2.30 -14.91
C ASP A 77 -13.03 -2.55 -13.89
N PRO A 78 -13.13 -2.00 -12.66
CA PRO A 78 -12.11 -2.11 -11.59
C PRO A 78 -12.08 -3.49 -10.91
N SER A 79 -12.17 -4.56 -11.69
CA SER A 79 -12.03 -5.96 -11.26
C SER A 79 -10.98 -6.75 -12.06
N ALA A 80 -10.32 -6.12 -13.05
CA ALA A 80 -9.39 -6.82 -13.95
C ALA A 80 -8.02 -6.20 -14.21
N ALA A 81 -7.88 -4.88 -14.39
CA ALA A 81 -6.55 -4.29 -14.62
C ALA A 81 -5.75 -4.15 -13.31
N ASP A 82 -6.43 -3.85 -12.21
CA ASP A 82 -5.84 -3.35 -10.95
C ASP A 82 -5.51 -4.46 -9.94
N GLN A 83 -5.07 -5.63 -10.39
CA GLN A 83 -4.71 -6.76 -9.49
C GLN A 83 -3.34 -7.33 -9.75
N GLU A 84 -2.33 -6.46 -9.78
CA GLU A 84 -1.01 -6.82 -10.25
C GLU A 84 -0.35 -8.00 -9.49
N TYR A 85 -0.12 -7.83 -8.17
CA TYR A 85 0.58 -8.80 -7.34
C TYR A 85 -0.33 -9.96 -6.93
N PHE A 86 -1.63 -9.71 -6.73
CA PHE A 86 -2.58 -10.78 -6.42
C PHE A 86 -2.81 -11.72 -7.61
N ALA A 87 -3.04 -11.18 -8.82
CA ALA A 87 -3.24 -12.00 -10.02
C ALA A 87 -1.94 -12.70 -10.44
N GLU A 88 -0.77 -12.08 -10.26
CA GLU A 88 0.51 -12.78 -10.41
C GLU A 88 0.56 -14.10 -9.60
N ARG A 89 0.08 -14.05 -8.35
CA ARG A 89 0.16 -15.16 -7.38
C ARG A 89 -0.94 -16.21 -7.52
N SER A 90 -2.05 -15.84 -8.15
CA SER A 90 -3.25 -16.68 -8.27
C SER A 90 -3.55 -17.15 -9.70
N ALA A 91 -3.10 -16.45 -10.74
CA ALA A 91 -3.34 -16.83 -12.14
C ALA A 91 -2.88 -18.26 -12.45
N PRO A 92 -3.67 -19.06 -13.19
CA PRO A 92 -4.88 -18.68 -13.92
C PRO A 92 -6.20 -18.86 -13.12
N GLY A 93 -6.17 -18.92 -11.78
CA GLY A 93 -7.37 -19.23 -10.98
C GLY A 93 -7.26 -18.83 -9.51
N VAL A 94 -7.58 -19.77 -8.61
CA VAL A 94 -7.60 -19.54 -7.15
C VAL A 94 -6.61 -20.47 -6.46
N VAL A 95 -5.91 -19.96 -5.45
CA VAL A 95 -4.98 -20.74 -4.61
C VAL A 95 -5.75 -21.47 -3.51
N ALA A 96 -5.63 -22.80 -3.49
CA ALA A 96 -6.21 -23.67 -2.48
C ALA A 96 -5.55 -23.48 -1.09
N PRO A 97 -6.30 -23.68 0.01
CA PRO A 97 -5.75 -23.61 1.37
C PRO A 97 -4.65 -24.66 1.60
N GLY A 98 -3.52 -24.27 2.19
CA GLY A 98 -2.38 -25.14 2.44
C GLY A 98 -1.08 -24.75 1.75
N ALA A 99 -1.14 -23.86 0.76
CA ALA A 99 -0.06 -23.57 -0.18
C ALA A 99 1.17 -22.94 0.48
N TYR A 100 1.00 -21.78 1.14
CA TYR A 100 2.06 -21.06 1.85
C TYR A 100 2.68 -21.91 2.97
N ASP A 101 1.88 -22.64 3.75
CA ASP A 101 2.37 -23.60 4.75
C ASP A 101 3.30 -24.65 4.14
N ALA A 102 2.89 -25.27 3.03
CA ALA A 102 3.67 -26.32 2.39
C ALA A 102 4.98 -25.79 1.79
N ALA A 103 4.91 -24.63 1.14
CA ALA A 103 6.08 -23.92 0.62
C ALA A 103 7.06 -23.53 1.74
N TRP A 104 6.54 -23.02 2.86
CA TRP A 104 7.32 -22.70 4.05
C TRP A 104 8.04 -23.93 4.62
N PHE A 105 7.32 -25.03 4.84
CA PHE A 105 7.96 -26.26 5.31
C PHE A 105 8.98 -26.83 4.30
N GLN A 106 8.79 -26.65 3.00
CA GLN A 106 9.79 -27.00 1.99
C GLN A 106 11.05 -26.12 2.11
N ALA A 107 10.88 -24.79 2.23
CA ALA A 107 11.98 -23.84 2.40
C ALA A 107 12.81 -24.14 3.66
N GLN A 108 12.15 -24.40 4.79
CA GLN A 108 12.79 -24.74 6.07
C GLN A 108 13.59 -26.07 6.06
N LEU A 109 13.43 -26.91 5.02
CA LEU A 109 14.18 -28.15 4.84
C LEU A 109 15.39 -28.00 3.91
N LEU A 110 15.57 -26.83 3.27
CA LEU A 110 16.70 -26.59 2.38
C LEU A 110 17.97 -26.16 3.14
N PRO A 111 19.17 -26.52 2.64
CA PRO A 111 20.41 -25.99 3.18
C PRO A 111 20.52 -24.49 2.87
N HIS A 112 21.22 -23.75 3.74
CA HIS A 112 21.62 -22.37 3.46
C HIS A 112 23.00 -22.32 2.79
N VAL A 113 23.21 -21.36 1.89
CA VAL A 113 24.49 -21.12 1.20
C VAL A 113 24.86 -19.64 1.22
N GLY A 114 26.14 -19.32 1.41
CA GLY A 114 26.63 -17.94 1.46
C GLY A 114 26.60 -17.29 2.85
N PRO A 115 27.00 -16.01 2.96
CA PRO A 115 27.06 -15.26 4.22
C PRO A 115 25.68 -14.78 4.70
N ALA A 116 25.60 -14.25 5.92
CA ALA A 116 24.40 -13.52 6.35
C ALA A 116 24.17 -12.27 5.47
N TRP A 117 22.91 -11.95 5.20
CA TRP A 117 22.55 -10.73 4.49
C TRP A 117 22.90 -9.50 5.33
N LYS A 118 23.25 -8.41 4.64
CA LYS A 118 23.55 -7.12 5.27
C LYS A 118 22.53 -6.09 4.78
N GLU A 119 21.56 -5.81 5.63
CA GLU A 119 20.59 -4.74 5.41
C GLU A 119 21.29 -3.36 5.35
N VAL A 120 21.07 -2.61 4.26
CA VAL A 120 21.61 -1.25 4.06
C VAL A 120 20.59 -0.17 4.39
N THR A 121 19.31 -0.46 4.22
CA THR A 121 18.13 0.35 4.58
C THR A 121 17.90 0.48 6.10
N THR A 122 18.96 0.30 6.90
CA THR A 122 18.91 0.37 8.37
C THR A 122 18.77 1.79 8.93
N LYS A 123 18.48 2.77 8.08
CA LYS A 123 18.32 4.19 8.44
C LYS A 123 16.84 4.53 8.59
N PRO A 124 16.49 5.64 9.27
CA PRO A 124 15.19 6.26 9.06
C PRO A 124 15.08 6.69 7.59
N TYR A 125 13.87 6.60 7.05
CA TYR A 125 13.53 7.13 5.73
C TYR A 125 12.68 8.38 5.92
N ASN A 126 13.11 9.50 5.33
CA ASN A 126 12.47 10.80 5.46
C ASN A 126 11.90 11.21 4.10
N SER A 127 10.58 11.15 3.95
CA SER A 127 9.91 11.64 2.74
C SER A 127 9.97 13.17 2.65
N ASP A 128 10.11 13.86 3.80
CA ASP A 128 10.31 15.30 3.88
C ASP A 128 11.77 15.77 3.73
N ASP A 129 12.66 14.97 3.10
CA ASP A 129 14.09 15.31 3.05
C ASP A 129 14.37 16.56 2.19
N PRO A 130 14.92 17.65 2.77
CA PRO A 130 15.16 18.89 2.03
C PRO A 130 16.33 18.80 1.05
N ARG A 131 17.06 17.67 0.97
CA ARG A 131 18.07 17.42 -0.07
C ARG A 131 17.46 17.20 -1.46
N TYR A 132 16.17 16.86 -1.52
CA TYR A 132 15.48 16.40 -2.72
C TYR A 132 14.14 17.13 -2.89
N ARG A 133 14.19 18.46 -2.95
CA ARG A 133 13.00 19.32 -3.06
C ARG A 133 12.82 19.82 -4.49
N ASP A 134 12.63 18.89 -5.42
CA ASP A 134 12.12 19.24 -6.74
C ASP A 134 10.62 19.57 -6.69
N TYR A 135 10.08 20.16 -7.77
CA TYR A 135 8.70 20.65 -7.79
C TYR A 135 7.65 19.57 -7.52
N ASP A 136 7.98 18.34 -7.90
CA ASP A 136 7.08 17.19 -7.90
C ASP A 136 7.48 16.14 -6.82
N SER A 137 8.26 16.56 -5.82
CA SER A 137 8.70 15.76 -4.68
C SER A 137 7.76 15.90 -3.47
N ASN A 138 7.65 14.85 -2.66
CA ASN A 138 6.94 14.87 -1.37
C ASN A 138 7.64 15.73 -0.30
N SER A 139 8.82 16.30 -0.58
CA SER A 139 9.65 17.03 0.37
C SER A 139 8.92 18.22 1.04
N SER A 140 8.72 18.12 2.36
CA SER A 140 7.99 19.06 3.23
C SER A 140 6.47 19.07 3.10
N GLY A 141 5.89 17.94 2.70
CA GLY A 141 4.45 17.66 2.87
C GLY A 141 4.04 17.61 4.34
N GLY A 142 4.95 17.27 5.26
CA GLY A 142 4.75 17.33 6.72
C GLY A 142 4.68 15.98 7.42
N SER A 143 4.75 14.88 6.66
CA SER A 143 4.70 13.49 7.13
C SER A 143 6.00 13.05 7.83
N GLY A 144 7.13 13.73 7.56
CA GLY A 144 8.43 13.46 8.16
C GLY A 144 9.02 12.11 7.80
N ASN A 145 9.35 11.32 8.83
CA ASN A 145 9.84 9.95 8.61
C ASN A 145 8.69 8.98 8.33
N VAL A 146 8.88 8.09 7.36
CA VAL A 146 7.91 7.09 6.90
C VAL A 146 8.52 5.68 6.83
N THR A 147 7.69 4.63 6.74
CA THR A 147 8.11 3.22 6.76
C THR A 147 7.23 2.24 5.96
N GLY A 148 6.29 2.68 5.12
CA GLY A 148 5.37 1.78 4.40
C GLY A 148 4.13 1.37 5.20
N ARG A 149 3.17 0.69 4.53
CA ARG A 149 1.76 0.56 4.93
C ARG A 149 1.50 -0.27 6.18
N ILE A 150 0.71 0.29 7.09
CA ILE A 150 0.30 -0.33 8.35
C ILE A 150 -1.21 -0.56 8.39
N THR A 151 -1.62 -1.80 8.15
CA THR A 151 -3.02 -2.23 8.02
C THR A 151 -3.64 -2.74 9.32
N GLY A 152 -2.83 -3.02 10.35
CA GLY A 152 -3.32 -3.42 11.67
C GLY A 152 -2.61 -2.67 12.81
N LEU A 153 -3.37 -2.21 13.81
CA LEU A 153 -2.85 -1.60 15.02
C LEU A 153 -3.58 -2.10 16.26
N ALA A 154 -2.85 -2.37 17.32
CA ALA A 154 -3.40 -2.57 18.65
C ALA A 154 -2.51 -1.90 19.70
N ALA A 155 -3.09 -1.38 20.78
CA ALA A 155 -2.35 -0.74 21.86
C ALA A 155 -2.91 -1.13 23.23
N ASP A 156 -2.02 -1.35 24.21
CA ASP A 156 -2.42 -1.72 25.57
C ASP A 156 -2.36 -0.55 26.56
N THR A 157 -2.86 -0.77 27.78
CA THR A 157 -2.90 0.23 28.85
C THR A 157 -1.60 0.38 29.64
N SER A 158 -0.58 -0.41 29.30
CA SER A 158 0.77 -0.38 29.90
C SER A 158 1.80 0.36 29.03
N GLY A 159 1.44 0.69 27.79
CA GLY A 159 2.27 1.42 26.83
C GLY A 159 2.84 0.55 25.72
N HIS A 160 2.37 -0.68 25.53
CA HIS A 160 2.71 -1.44 24.32
C HIS A 160 1.88 -0.99 23.13
N VAL A 161 2.51 -0.94 21.95
CA VAL A 161 1.84 -0.75 20.66
C VAL A 161 2.32 -1.87 19.74
N TYR A 162 1.39 -2.44 18.99
CA TYR A 162 1.61 -3.49 18.01
C TYR A 162 1.17 -2.96 16.66
N ALA A 163 2.05 -2.99 15.67
CA ALA A 163 1.80 -2.53 14.30
C ALA A 163 2.01 -3.69 13.33
N GLY A 164 1.03 -3.96 12.49
CA GLY A 164 1.05 -5.00 11.48
C GLY A 164 1.08 -4.37 10.09
N ALA A 165 2.14 -4.68 9.32
CA ALA A 165 2.35 -4.12 8.00
C ALA A 165 1.70 -4.96 6.90
N ALA A 166 1.36 -4.30 5.79
CA ALA A 166 0.74 -4.88 4.60
C ALA A 166 1.48 -6.12 4.07
N ASN A 167 2.82 -6.06 4.02
CA ASN A 167 3.70 -7.18 3.73
C ASN A 167 5.03 -7.11 4.51
N GLY A 168 4.94 -7.01 5.84
CA GLY A 168 6.13 -6.82 6.69
C GLY A 168 5.98 -7.32 8.13
N GLY A 169 4.88 -8.03 8.42
CA GLY A 169 4.65 -8.70 9.69
C GLY A 169 4.25 -7.77 10.83
N VAL A 170 4.30 -8.30 12.04
CA VAL A 170 3.90 -7.63 13.28
C VAL A 170 5.13 -7.17 14.05
N TRP A 171 5.11 -5.90 14.44
CA TRP A 171 6.14 -5.19 15.18
C TRP A 171 5.60 -4.73 16.53
N ARG A 172 6.43 -4.80 17.58
CA ARG A 172 6.09 -4.38 18.94
C ARG A 172 6.96 -3.21 19.39
N SER A 173 6.33 -2.19 19.95
CA SER A 173 6.93 -1.19 20.83
C SER A 173 6.48 -1.41 22.28
N SER A 174 7.31 -1.02 23.26
CA SER A 174 6.98 -0.98 24.70
C SER A 174 7.02 0.45 25.29
N THR A 175 7.10 1.47 24.42
CA THR A 175 7.32 2.88 24.81
C THR A 175 6.20 3.82 24.36
N GLY A 176 5.03 3.26 24.02
CA GLY A 176 3.94 3.98 23.35
C GLY A 176 4.31 4.32 21.91
N GLY A 177 4.92 3.39 21.17
CA GLY A 177 5.44 3.60 19.82
C GLY A 177 6.95 3.88 19.77
N GLY A 178 7.55 3.61 18.60
CA GLY A 178 9.01 3.68 18.37
C GLY A 178 9.79 2.52 19.01
N ASN A 179 11.07 2.37 18.68
CA ASN A 179 11.95 1.28 19.11
C ASN A 179 11.31 -0.09 18.88
N TRP A 180 10.86 -0.31 17.65
CA TRP A 180 10.10 -1.47 17.22
C TRP A 180 10.96 -2.74 17.19
N THR A 181 10.33 -3.87 17.48
CA THR A 181 10.93 -5.21 17.38
C THR A 181 9.97 -6.11 16.61
N GLN A 182 10.44 -6.80 15.56
CA GLN A 182 9.61 -7.75 14.83
C GLN A 182 9.29 -8.97 15.73
N ILE A 183 8.02 -9.39 15.71
CA ILE A 183 7.52 -10.50 16.53
C ILE A 183 6.83 -11.59 15.71
N SER A 184 6.86 -11.52 14.37
CA SER A 184 6.15 -12.47 13.47
C SER A 184 7.03 -13.29 12.52
N GLU A 185 8.36 -13.14 12.55
CA GLU A 185 9.29 -13.82 11.61
C GLU A 185 9.09 -15.35 11.51
N GLY A 186 8.59 -15.99 12.56
CA GLY A 186 8.32 -17.43 12.60
C GLY A 186 7.03 -17.88 11.90
N LEU A 187 6.47 -17.07 10.99
CA LEU A 187 5.19 -17.31 10.30
C LEU A 187 5.34 -17.42 8.76
N PRO A 188 4.55 -18.29 8.10
CA PRO A 188 4.61 -18.54 6.66
C PRO A 188 4.00 -17.43 5.78
N ALA A 189 3.41 -16.40 6.39
CA ALA A 189 2.91 -15.21 5.72
C ALA A 189 3.10 -14.01 6.66
N GLN A 190 3.61 -12.89 6.12
CA GLN A 190 3.84 -11.64 6.87
C GLN A 190 2.82 -10.55 6.51
N SER A 191 1.84 -10.86 5.66
CA SER A 191 0.79 -9.91 5.31
C SER A 191 -0.23 -9.77 6.44
N THR A 192 -0.55 -8.52 6.79
CA THR A 192 -1.49 -8.19 7.87
C THR A 192 -2.83 -7.75 7.30
N GLY A 193 -3.91 -8.33 7.82
CA GLY A 193 -5.27 -7.84 7.61
C GLY A 193 -5.86 -7.15 8.85
N ASP A 194 -5.60 -7.65 10.06
CA ASP A 194 -6.07 -7.01 11.30
C ASP A 194 -5.23 -7.41 12.54
N LEU A 195 -5.19 -6.53 13.54
CA LEU A 195 -4.60 -6.78 14.87
C LEU A 195 -5.59 -6.32 15.95
N GLU A 196 -5.87 -7.19 16.92
CA GLU A 196 -6.80 -6.87 18.01
C GLU A 196 -6.30 -7.44 19.35
N LEU A 197 -6.55 -6.73 20.45
CA LEU A 197 -6.26 -7.20 21.81
C LEU A 197 -7.56 -7.66 22.47
N ASP A 198 -7.62 -8.92 22.88
CA ASP A 198 -8.79 -9.39 23.62
C ASP A 198 -8.81 -8.92 25.08
N GLY A 199 -9.94 -9.14 25.76
CA GLY A 199 -10.11 -8.77 27.18
C GLY A 199 -9.17 -9.49 28.17
N ALA A 200 -8.35 -10.44 27.72
CA ALA A 200 -7.27 -11.05 28.51
C ALA A 200 -5.87 -10.50 28.15
N GLY A 201 -5.77 -9.53 27.23
CA GLY A 201 -4.52 -8.92 26.77
C GLY A 201 -3.72 -9.81 25.80
N ARG A 202 -4.36 -10.82 25.18
CA ARG A 202 -3.71 -11.63 24.14
C ARG A 202 -3.84 -10.91 22.80
N LEU A 203 -2.77 -10.89 22.02
CA LEU A 203 -2.77 -10.29 20.68
C LEU A 203 -3.26 -11.33 19.67
N TRP A 204 -4.33 -11.00 18.96
CA TRP A 204 -4.85 -11.75 17.83
C TRP A 204 -4.36 -11.11 16.54
N TYR A 205 -3.88 -11.95 15.63
CA TYR A 205 -3.32 -11.54 14.34
C TYR A 205 -4.08 -12.23 13.22
N GLY A 206 -4.84 -11.44 12.46
CA GLY A 206 -5.46 -11.85 11.20
C GLY A 206 -4.47 -11.59 10.06
N THR A 207 -3.99 -12.65 9.43
CA THR A 207 -3.09 -12.53 8.28
C THR A 207 -3.85 -12.32 6.97
N GLY A 208 -3.15 -11.78 5.97
CA GLY A 208 -3.67 -11.52 4.63
C GLY A 208 -4.40 -10.19 4.55
N GLU A 209 -3.81 -9.29 3.78
CA GLU A 209 -4.32 -7.96 3.55
C GLU A 209 -5.65 -7.99 2.80
N ALA A 210 -6.64 -7.23 3.29
CA ALA A 210 -8.02 -7.26 2.83
C ALA A 210 -8.51 -5.92 2.25
N ASN A 211 -7.56 -5.08 1.81
CA ASN A 211 -7.78 -3.80 1.13
C ASN A 211 -8.31 -3.97 -0.31
N THR A 212 -8.28 -5.20 -0.86
CA THR A 212 -8.75 -5.54 -2.22
C THR A 212 -8.06 -4.74 -3.35
N ALA A 213 -6.83 -4.29 -3.10
CA ALA A 213 -5.99 -3.52 -4.01
C ALA A 213 -4.98 -4.39 -4.78
N SER A 214 -4.27 -3.74 -5.71
CA SER A 214 -3.37 -4.36 -6.69
C SER A 214 -2.19 -5.11 -6.08
N ASP A 215 -1.73 -4.66 -4.93
CA ASP A 215 -0.50 -5.05 -4.26
C ASP A 215 -0.73 -5.91 -3.00
N THR A 216 -1.94 -6.44 -2.83
CA THR A 216 -2.34 -7.19 -1.64
C THR A 216 -1.88 -8.66 -1.64
N PHE A 217 -1.48 -9.14 -0.46
CA PHE A 217 -0.98 -10.51 -0.24
C PHE A 217 -1.96 -11.34 0.60
N THR A 218 -2.11 -12.64 0.28
CA THR A 218 -3.03 -13.53 1.03
C THR A 218 -2.46 -14.02 2.37
N GLY A 219 -3.35 -14.43 3.28
CA GLY A 219 -2.99 -14.87 4.63
C GLY A 219 -2.82 -16.37 4.81
N ALA A 220 -2.26 -16.73 5.97
CA ALA A 220 -2.11 -18.09 6.49
C ALA A 220 -2.98 -18.36 7.73
N GLY A 221 -4.11 -17.65 7.87
CA GLY A 221 -5.09 -17.78 8.95
C GLY A 221 -4.92 -16.83 10.13
N VAL A 222 -5.46 -17.22 11.29
CA VAL A 222 -5.45 -16.42 12.52
C VAL A 222 -4.47 -16.99 13.54
N PHE A 223 -3.64 -16.14 14.14
CA PHE A 223 -2.66 -16.51 15.16
C PHE A 223 -2.90 -15.75 16.47
N VAL A 224 -2.62 -16.37 17.62
CA VAL A 224 -2.80 -15.76 18.94
C VAL A 224 -1.54 -15.86 19.79
N LEU A 225 -1.03 -14.71 20.19
CA LEU A 225 0.11 -14.58 21.09
C LEU A 225 -0.40 -14.28 22.52
N SER A 226 -0.32 -15.28 23.41
CA SER A 226 -0.90 -15.17 24.76
C SER A 226 -0.18 -14.19 25.69
N ASN A 227 1.05 -13.78 25.37
CA ASN A 227 1.84 -12.84 26.15
C ASN A 227 2.59 -11.88 25.20
N PRO A 228 1.88 -10.97 24.52
CA PRO A 228 2.45 -10.22 23.40
C PRO A 228 3.54 -9.23 23.82
N GLN A 229 3.57 -8.82 25.09
CA GLN A 229 4.56 -7.90 25.67
C GLN A 229 6.02 -8.42 25.59
N TRP A 230 6.22 -9.74 25.52
CA TRP A 230 7.56 -10.35 25.43
C TRP A 230 7.66 -11.55 24.49
N GLY A 231 6.56 -12.18 24.10
CA GLY A 231 6.55 -13.32 23.19
C GLY A 231 6.85 -12.95 21.72
N GLN A 232 6.89 -13.98 20.88
CA GLN A 232 6.93 -13.92 19.42
C GLN A 232 5.94 -14.96 18.88
N PHE A 233 5.37 -14.72 17.70
CA PHE A 233 4.54 -15.68 16.98
C PHE A 233 5.38 -16.80 16.36
N SER A 234 4.75 -17.95 16.23
CA SER A 234 5.22 -19.14 15.54
C SER A 234 4.02 -19.86 14.93
N VAL A 235 4.26 -20.83 14.04
CA VAL A 235 3.19 -21.70 13.51
C VAL A 235 2.33 -22.38 14.58
N PHE A 236 2.85 -22.60 15.79
CA PHE A 236 2.10 -23.17 16.93
C PHE A 236 1.10 -22.19 17.57
N ASN A 237 1.12 -20.91 17.20
CA ASN A 237 0.16 -19.91 17.65
C ASN A 237 -1.13 -19.89 16.82
N ARG A 238 -1.24 -20.70 15.75
CA ARG A 238 -2.46 -20.74 14.92
C ARG A 238 -3.66 -21.19 15.73
N VAL A 239 -4.78 -20.48 15.56
CA VAL A 239 -6.11 -20.90 15.99
C VAL A 239 -6.84 -21.44 14.76
N GLY A 240 -7.49 -22.59 14.87
CA GLY A 240 -8.06 -23.29 13.71
C GLY A 240 -7.14 -24.36 13.12
N GLY A 241 -7.55 -24.89 11.97
CA GLY A 241 -6.75 -25.75 11.10
C GLY A 241 -6.29 -24.99 9.85
N LYS A 242 -6.77 -25.40 8.68
CA LYS A 242 -6.41 -24.80 7.37
C LYS A 242 -7.54 -23.96 6.77
N GLU A 243 -8.65 -23.80 7.48
CA GLU A 243 -9.90 -23.24 6.96
C GLU A 243 -9.77 -21.78 6.47
N LEU A 244 -8.80 -21.04 7.02
CA LEU A 244 -8.52 -19.63 6.69
C LEU A 244 -7.17 -19.43 5.98
N GLU A 245 -6.52 -20.47 5.46
CA GLU A 245 -5.34 -20.31 4.61
C GLU A 245 -5.70 -19.80 3.21
N SER A 246 -4.77 -19.09 2.58
CA SER A 246 -4.93 -18.42 1.27
C SER A 246 -6.16 -17.48 1.25
N THR A 247 -6.42 -16.83 2.39
CA THR A 247 -7.60 -15.99 2.66
C THR A 247 -7.14 -14.70 3.34
N SER A 248 -7.78 -13.57 3.07
CA SER A 248 -7.49 -12.30 3.74
C SER A 248 -8.53 -12.01 4.83
N ILE A 249 -8.07 -11.52 5.99
CA ILE A 249 -8.90 -11.33 7.20
C ILE A 249 -9.01 -9.84 7.49
N ARG A 250 -10.14 -9.22 7.13
CA ARG A 250 -10.32 -7.77 7.20
C ARG A 250 -10.53 -7.25 8.62
N LYS A 251 -11.32 -7.96 9.42
CA LYS A 251 -11.58 -7.63 10.83
C LYS A 251 -11.76 -8.85 11.73
N ILE A 252 -11.17 -8.77 12.92
CA ILE A 252 -11.38 -9.64 14.06
C ILE A 252 -12.31 -8.92 15.04
N ARG A 253 -13.38 -9.61 15.48
CA ARG A 253 -14.41 -9.01 16.34
C ARG A 253 -14.79 -9.93 17.49
N PHE A 254 -14.67 -9.44 18.72
CA PHE A 254 -15.06 -10.15 19.93
C PHE A 254 -16.49 -9.82 20.32
N ILE A 255 -17.35 -10.84 20.35
CA ILE A 255 -18.78 -10.71 20.64
C ILE A 255 -19.11 -11.78 21.70
N GLY A 256 -19.01 -11.38 22.97
CA GLY A 256 -19.00 -12.31 24.11
C GLY A 256 -17.80 -13.27 24.06
N ASP A 257 -18.02 -14.55 24.38
CA ASP A 257 -16.97 -15.59 24.32
C ASP A 257 -16.66 -16.09 22.89
N THR A 258 -17.23 -15.46 21.87
CA THR A 258 -17.03 -15.81 20.45
C THR A 258 -16.19 -14.75 19.76
N VAL A 259 -15.17 -15.18 19.02
CA VAL A 259 -14.44 -14.34 18.08
C VAL A 259 -14.96 -14.61 16.68
N TYR A 260 -15.14 -13.54 15.90
CA TYR A 260 -15.53 -13.57 14.50
C TYR A 260 -14.39 -13.05 13.64
N ALA A 261 -14.23 -13.65 12.46
CA ALA A 261 -13.33 -13.17 11.41
C ALA A 261 -14.16 -12.83 10.16
N ALA A 262 -14.14 -11.56 9.78
CA ALA A 262 -14.64 -11.06 8.50
C ALA A 262 -13.55 -11.30 7.44
N THR A 263 -13.86 -12.00 6.36
CA THR A 263 -12.86 -12.47 5.38
C THR A 263 -13.34 -12.35 3.94
N THR A 264 -12.41 -12.49 2.98
CA THR A 264 -12.71 -12.60 1.55
C THR A 264 -13.49 -13.87 1.17
N ARG A 265 -13.63 -14.85 2.08
CA ARG A 265 -14.28 -16.15 1.86
C ARG A 265 -15.43 -16.43 2.84
N GLY A 266 -16.10 -15.38 3.32
CA GLY A 266 -17.25 -15.46 4.23
C GLY A 266 -16.93 -15.02 5.68
N LEU A 267 -17.95 -15.11 6.53
CA LEU A 267 -17.87 -14.85 7.96
C LEU A 267 -17.58 -16.15 8.72
N TYR A 268 -16.49 -16.18 9.46
CA TYR A 268 -16.10 -17.32 10.30
C TYR A 268 -16.22 -16.98 11.79
N SER A 269 -16.41 -18.00 12.62
CA SER A 269 -16.38 -17.88 14.08
C SER A 269 -15.52 -18.95 14.74
N HIS A 270 -14.99 -18.62 15.91
CA HIS A 270 -14.30 -19.53 16.82
C HIS A 270 -14.63 -19.18 18.27
N SER A 271 -14.39 -20.10 19.21
CA SER A 271 -14.40 -19.73 20.63
C SER A 271 -13.16 -18.89 20.94
N ALA A 272 -13.35 -17.76 21.62
CA ALA A 272 -12.25 -16.94 22.09
C ALA A 272 -11.50 -17.62 23.26
N THR A 273 -12.20 -18.43 24.07
CA THR A 273 -11.64 -19.05 25.28
C THR A 273 -11.07 -20.44 25.03
N ASN A 274 -11.75 -21.27 24.23
CA ASN A 274 -11.26 -22.59 23.82
C ASN A 274 -10.67 -22.52 22.40
N LEU A 275 -9.35 -22.39 22.29
CA LEU A 275 -8.63 -22.26 21.01
C LEU A 275 -8.43 -23.58 20.23
N TRP A 276 -9.06 -24.68 20.67
CA TRP A 276 -8.98 -25.99 20.01
C TRP A 276 -10.17 -26.24 19.07
N GLY A 277 -9.87 -26.63 17.83
CA GLY A 277 -10.85 -26.98 16.80
C GLY A 277 -10.62 -26.19 15.52
N PRO A 278 -11.42 -26.43 14.46
CA PRO A 278 -11.42 -25.63 13.24
C PRO A 278 -12.23 -24.34 13.40
N TRP A 279 -11.98 -23.35 12.54
CA TRP A 279 -12.92 -22.24 12.36
C TRP A 279 -14.24 -22.74 11.77
N LYS A 280 -15.34 -22.17 12.23
CA LYS A 280 -16.68 -22.48 11.72
C LYS A 280 -17.10 -21.38 10.74
N LEU A 281 -17.34 -21.75 9.47
CA LEU A 281 -18.07 -20.89 8.54
C LEU A 281 -19.49 -20.64 9.08
N GLU A 282 -19.80 -19.40 9.42
CA GLU A 282 -21.13 -18.98 9.86
C GLU A 282 -22.01 -18.58 8.69
N TYR A 283 -21.45 -17.86 7.71
CA TYR A 283 -22.17 -17.44 6.53
C TYR A 283 -21.25 -17.10 5.36
N ALA A 284 -21.67 -17.49 4.15
CA ALA A 284 -21.19 -17.01 2.87
C ALA A 284 -22.42 -16.84 1.98
N PRO A 285 -22.62 -15.69 1.31
CA PRO A 285 -23.83 -15.45 0.51
C PRO A 285 -23.91 -16.37 -0.72
N ASN A 286 -22.78 -16.72 -1.31
CA ASN A 286 -22.65 -17.51 -2.54
C ASN A 286 -21.68 -18.69 -2.32
N PRO A 287 -22.05 -19.68 -1.48
CA PRO A 287 -21.12 -20.71 -1.00
C PRO A 287 -20.59 -21.64 -2.11
N ASP A 288 -21.28 -21.75 -3.24
CA ASP A 288 -20.83 -22.53 -4.41
C ASP A 288 -19.53 -21.98 -5.04
N PHE A 289 -19.20 -20.70 -4.81
CA PHE A 289 -17.96 -20.06 -5.28
C PHE A 289 -16.80 -20.18 -4.27
N LEU A 290 -16.99 -20.80 -3.10
CA LEU A 290 -15.89 -21.08 -2.19
C LEU A 290 -15.02 -22.23 -2.74
N PRO A 291 -13.73 -22.33 -2.36
CA PRO A 291 -12.84 -23.42 -2.80
C PRO A 291 -13.48 -24.82 -2.60
N GLY A 292 -13.49 -25.63 -3.65
CA GLY A 292 -14.15 -26.94 -3.68
C GLY A 292 -15.67 -26.92 -3.90
N GLY A 293 -16.29 -25.74 -4.06
CA GLY A 293 -17.68 -25.57 -4.47
C GLY A 293 -17.91 -25.79 -5.97
N SER A 294 -19.18 -25.82 -6.40
CA SER A 294 -19.54 -26.11 -7.80
C SER A 294 -19.16 -25.01 -8.80
N GLN A 295 -18.85 -23.81 -8.30
CA GLN A 295 -18.44 -22.61 -9.04
C GLN A 295 -17.07 -22.09 -8.57
N ALA A 296 -16.25 -22.91 -7.90
CA ALA A 296 -14.91 -22.51 -7.43
C ALA A 296 -13.96 -22.07 -8.56
N ALA A 297 -14.12 -22.67 -9.74
CA ALA A 297 -13.39 -22.33 -10.96
C ALA A 297 -14.05 -21.20 -11.79
N ASP A 298 -15.10 -20.55 -11.27
CA ASP A 298 -15.63 -19.32 -11.89
C ASP A 298 -14.60 -18.19 -11.69
N PRO A 299 -14.23 -17.44 -12.75
CA PRO A 299 -13.19 -16.43 -12.62
C PRO A 299 -13.52 -15.29 -11.64
N HIS A 300 -14.80 -15.04 -11.34
CA HIS A 300 -15.22 -14.04 -10.36
C HIS A 300 -15.36 -14.60 -8.93
N ALA A 301 -15.10 -15.90 -8.72
CA ALA A 301 -15.23 -16.57 -7.41
C ALA A 301 -14.55 -15.83 -6.23
N PRO A 302 -13.35 -15.22 -6.36
CA PRO A 302 -12.72 -14.46 -5.29
C PRO A 302 -13.59 -13.32 -4.71
N TYR A 303 -14.50 -12.76 -5.50
CA TYR A 303 -15.28 -11.57 -5.13
C TYR A 303 -16.71 -11.90 -4.67
N LYS A 304 -17.11 -13.18 -4.63
CA LYS A 304 -18.53 -13.56 -4.39
C LYS A 304 -18.92 -13.70 -2.92
N ASN A 305 -17.96 -13.61 -1.98
CA ASN A 305 -18.19 -13.92 -0.57
C ASN A 305 -17.47 -12.97 0.41
N ILE A 306 -17.18 -11.73 -0.01
CA ILE A 306 -16.43 -10.79 0.82
C ILE A 306 -17.31 -10.27 1.97
N VAL A 307 -16.81 -10.45 3.21
CA VAL A 307 -17.40 -9.88 4.43
C VAL A 307 -16.49 -8.78 4.92
N ASN A 308 -17.02 -7.57 5.04
CA ASN A 308 -16.21 -6.38 5.33
C ASN A 308 -15.99 -6.22 6.84
N ASP A 309 -17.08 -6.33 7.61
CA ASP A 309 -17.06 -6.23 9.08
C ASP A 309 -18.32 -6.89 9.70
N VAL A 310 -18.31 -7.10 11.02
CA VAL A 310 -19.44 -7.62 11.80
C VAL A 310 -19.56 -6.91 13.15
N THR A 311 -20.79 -6.59 13.54
CA THR A 311 -21.13 -5.96 14.82
C THR A 311 -22.33 -6.67 15.47
N ALA A 312 -22.65 -6.33 16.72
CA ALA A 312 -23.79 -6.87 17.46
C ALA A 312 -24.50 -5.81 18.27
N ASP A 313 -25.77 -6.05 18.58
CA ASP A 313 -26.44 -5.33 19.68
C ASP A 313 -26.00 -5.89 21.05
N ALA A 314 -26.40 -5.21 22.13
CA ALA A 314 -26.09 -5.62 23.51
C ALA A 314 -26.70 -6.99 23.93
N SER A 315 -27.52 -7.63 23.09
CA SER A 315 -28.01 -9.00 23.29
C SER A 315 -27.16 -10.05 22.55
N GLY A 316 -26.15 -9.63 21.79
CA GLY A 316 -25.32 -10.49 20.95
C GLY A 316 -25.93 -10.80 19.58
N LYS A 317 -26.98 -10.09 19.15
CA LYS A 317 -27.60 -10.31 17.84
C LYS A 317 -26.80 -9.60 16.75
N LEU A 318 -26.30 -10.38 15.79
CA LEU A 318 -25.34 -9.94 14.79
C LEU A 318 -25.95 -9.11 13.65
N VAL A 319 -25.17 -8.15 13.17
CA VAL A 319 -25.25 -7.54 11.84
C VAL A 319 -23.88 -7.69 11.17
N ALA A 320 -23.83 -8.39 10.04
CA ALA A 320 -22.63 -8.50 9.21
C ALA A 320 -22.81 -7.59 7.97
N ALA A 321 -21.78 -6.83 7.62
CA ALA A 321 -21.69 -6.11 6.35
C ALA A 321 -20.93 -6.97 5.34
N ILE A 322 -21.54 -7.19 4.18
CA ILE A 322 -21.10 -8.18 3.20
C ILE A 322 -21.24 -7.54 1.83
N GLY A 323 -20.14 -7.19 1.17
CA GLY A 323 -20.15 -6.53 -0.12
C GLY A 323 -18.81 -6.48 -0.84
N TRP A 324 -18.87 -6.53 -2.16
CA TRP A 324 -17.77 -6.22 -3.08
C TRP A 324 -17.77 -4.73 -3.44
N ARG A 325 -16.59 -4.09 -3.50
CA ARG A 325 -16.43 -2.65 -3.80
C ARG A 325 -17.14 -2.24 -5.10
N SER A 326 -16.92 -2.97 -6.20
CA SER A 326 -17.52 -2.65 -7.51
C SER A 326 -19.00 -3.09 -7.63
N GLY A 327 -19.62 -3.53 -6.54
CA GLY A 327 -21.03 -3.90 -6.47
C GLY A 327 -21.34 -5.34 -6.86
N ASP A 328 -22.27 -5.98 -6.14
CA ASP A 328 -22.91 -7.22 -6.54
C ASP A 328 -24.33 -7.28 -5.95
N THR A 329 -25.20 -8.09 -6.55
CA THR A 329 -26.53 -8.46 -6.04
C THR A 329 -26.51 -9.00 -4.60
N TYR A 330 -25.40 -9.59 -4.16
CA TYR A 330 -25.26 -10.07 -2.78
C TYR A 330 -24.95 -8.94 -1.78
N ASN A 331 -24.48 -7.77 -2.20
CA ASN A 331 -24.08 -6.70 -1.29
C ASN A 331 -25.20 -6.31 -0.29
N GLY A 332 -24.84 -6.04 0.96
CA GLY A 332 -25.75 -5.51 1.98
C GLY A 332 -25.50 -5.99 3.40
N PHE A 333 -26.43 -5.65 4.28
CA PHE A 333 -26.40 -6.02 5.69
C PHE A 333 -27.16 -7.32 5.94
N TYR A 334 -26.59 -8.20 6.75
CA TYR A 334 -27.13 -9.52 7.04
C TYR A 334 -27.25 -9.77 8.54
N THR A 335 -28.35 -10.40 8.96
CA THR A 335 -28.57 -10.77 10.36
C THR A 335 -28.93 -12.23 10.51
N LYS A 336 -28.61 -12.79 11.68
CA LYS A 336 -28.86 -14.19 12.02
C LYS A 336 -30.14 -14.31 12.84
N SER A 337 -31.07 -15.14 12.35
CA SER A 337 -32.29 -15.54 13.06
C SER A 337 -32.25 -17.06 13.27
N GLY A 338 -32.07 -17.49 14.51
CA GLY A 338 -31.80 -18.90 14.83
C GLY A 338 -30.53 -19.40 14.15
N ASN A 339 -30.67 -20.39 13.27
CA ASN A 339 -29.55 -20.94 12.47
C ASN A 339 -29.51 -20.41 11.03
N THR A 340 -30.40 -19.49 10.64
CA THR A 340 -30.49 -18.96 9.28
C THR A 340 -30.06 -17.50 9.23
N TRP A 341 -29.28 -17.15 8.22
CA TRP A 341 -28.93 -15.77 7.88
C TRP A 341 -29.90 -15.21 6.85
N ALA A 342 -30.22 -13.93 6.96
CA ALA A 342 -31.09 -13.22 6.03
C ALA A 342 -30.58 -11.79 5.80
N LYS A 343 -30.68 -11.30 4.54
CA LYS A 343 -30.42 -9.90 4.20
C LYS A 343 -31.46 -9.00 4.89
N ILE A 344 -31.01 -7.91 5.50
CA ILE A 344 -31.86 -6.88 6.08
C ILE A 344 -32.38 -6.00 4.94
N THR A 345 -33.69 -6.04 4.70
CA THR A 345 -34.37 -5.23 3.66
C THR A 345 -35.32 -4.18 4.24
N THR A 346 -35.48 -4.16 5.56
CA THR A 346 -36.19 -3.10 6.30
C THR A 346 -35.28 -1.90 6.46
N SER A 347 -35.80 -0.68 6.22
CA SER A 347 -35.04 0.57 6.37
C SER A 347 -34.23 0.62 7.68
N LEU A 348 -32.96 0.96 7.55
CA LEU A 348 -32.03 1.19 8.65
C LEU A 348 -31.93 2.69 9.01
N GLY A 349 -32.86 3.54 8.60
CA GLY A 349 -32.73 5.00 8.66
C GLY A 349 -32.04 5.53 7.39
N ASP A 350 -31.04 6.40 7.55
CA ASP A 350 -30.28 7.01 6.45
C ASP A 350 -29.24 6.06 5.82
N LEU A 351 -28.82 5.01 6.54
CA LEU A 351 -27.90 4.00 6.04
C LEU A 351 -28.63 3.13 4.99
N PRO A 352 -28.10 2.95 3.77
CA PRO A 352 -28.80 2.26 2.70
C PRO A 352 -29.07 0.78 3.01
N VAL A 353 -30.09 0.23 2.34
CA VAL A 353 -30.41 -1.21 2.34
C VAL A 353 -30.57 -1.78 0.92
N ASP A 354 -30.34 -0.94 -0.10
CA ASP A 354 -30.29 -1.36 -1.50
C ASP A 354 -28.86 -1.85 -1.82
N PRO A 355 -28.67 -3.09 -2.29
CA PRO A 355 -27.35 -3.66 -2.58
C PRO A 355 -26.44 -2.80 -3.46
N VAL A 356 -26.99 -1.99 -4.37
CA VAL A 356 -26.17 -1.19 -5.29
C VAL A 356 -25.42 -0.04 -4.61
N HIS A 357 -25.89 0.41 -3.44
CA HIS A 357 -25.33 1.53 -2.66
C HIS A 357 -24.60 1.05 -1.39
N ILE A 358 -24.16 -0.21 -1.34
CA ILE A 358 -23.46 -0.78 -0.17
C ILE A 358 -22.21 -1.48 -0.67
N GLY A 359 -21.03 -0.91 -0.41
CA GLY A 359 -19.74 -1.47 -0.79
C GLY A 359 -18.96 -1.96 0.41
N ALA A 360 -17.74 -1.47 0.56
CA ALA A 360 -16.94 -1.61 1.76
C ALA A 360 -17.59 -0.87 2.95
N VAL A 361 -17.64 -1.55 4.10
CA VAL A 361 -18.18 -1.02 5.35
C VAL A 361 -17.23 -1.34 6.51
N THR A 362 -17.03 -0.35 7.37
CA THR A 362 -16.38 -0.51 8.69
C THR A 362 -17.36 -0.13 9.78
N PHE A 363 -17.47 -0.94 10.84
CA PHE A 363 -18.25 -0.64 12.03
C PHE A 363 -17.38 -0.27 13.22
N SER A 364 -17.92 0.56 14.11
CA SER A 364 -17.38 0.75 15.47
C SER A 364 -18.53 0.95 16.46
N HIS A 365 -18.32 0.61 17.73
CA HIS A 365 -19.32 0.80 18.78
C HIS A 365 -18.67 1.12 20.13
N SER A 366 -19.34 1.93 20.94
CA SER A 366 -18.82 2.29 22.26
C SER A 366 -18.84 1.10 23.20
N ALA A 367 -17.90 1.06 24.17
CA ALA A 367 -17.79 -0.05 25.12
C ALA A 367 -19.06 -0.30 25.95
N ASP A 368 -19.90 0.73 26.14
CA ASP A 368 -21.21 0.66 26.81
C ASP A 368 -22.39 0.39 25.87
N ASN A 369 -22.15 0.23 24.56
CA ASN A 369 -23.15 0.06 23.50
C ASN A 369 -24.18 1.20 23.42
N SER A 370 -23.84 2.41 23.89
CA SER A 370 -24.70 3.60 23.77
C SER A 370 -24.61 4.29 22.40
N MET A 371 -23.52 4.07 21.65
CA MET A 371 -23.28 4.62 20.33
C MET A 371 -22.69 3.57 19.38
N PHE A 372 -23.15 3.62 18.13
CA PHE A 372 -22.66 2.84 17.00
C PHE A 372 -22.30 3.78 15.86
N TYR A 373 -21.23 3.50 15.13
CA TYR A 373 -20.78 4.26 13.96
C TYR A 373 -20.50 3.31 12.78
N ALA A 374 -20.68 3.82 11.56
CA ALA A 374 -20.37 3.10 10.33
C ALA A 374 -19.84 4.05 9.25
N ILE A 375 -18.90 3.57 8.43
CA ILE A 375 -18.57 4.14 7.11
C ILE A 375 -19.21 3.25 6.06
N ASN A 376 -19.76 3.81 4.99
CA ASN A 376 -20.23 3.07 3.82
C ASN A 376 -19.68 3.69 2.54
N GLU A 377 -19.12 2.84 1.67
CA GLU A 377 -18.82 3.12 0.26
C GLU A 377 -20.10 2.96 -0.58
N ASP A 378 -20.30 3.79 -1.61
CA ASP A 378 -21.27 3.60 -2.69
C ASP A 378 -20.58 3.00 -3.94
N PRO A 379 -20.78 1.70 -4.25
CA PRO A 379 -20.28 1.07 -5.47
C PRO A 379 -20.63 1.78 -6.77
N THR A 380 -21.75 2.51 -6.83
CA THR A 380 -22.13 3.29 -8.02
C THR A 380 -21.23 4.50 -8.26
N GLN A 381 -20.43 4.88 -7.26
CA GLN A 381 -19.50 5.99 -7.27
C GLN A 381 -18.03 5.56 -7.35
N ILE A 382 -17.72 4.27 -7.51
CA ILE A 382 -16.32 3.79 -7.65
C ILE A 382 -15.60 4.38 -8.88
N SER A 383 -16.36 4.82 -9.90
CA SER A 383 -15.85 5.57 -11.06
C SER A 383 -16.19 7.07 -11.04
N ASN A 384 -16.54 7.61 -9.87
CA ASN A 384 -16.64 9.04 -9.66
C ASN A 384 -15.26 9.56 -9.19
N PRO A 385 -14.58 10.41 -9.97
CA PRO A 385 -13.25 10.91 -9.60
C PRO A 385 -13.26 11.78 -8.34
N LYS A 386 -14.43 12.23 -7.85
CA LYS A 386 -14.50 13.05 -6.63
C LYS A 386 -14.51 12.23 -5.35
N THR A 387 -15.39 11.23 -5.23
CA THR A 387 -15.61 10.50 -3.98
C THR A 387 -16.39 9.21 -4.25
N SER A 388 -16.04 8.11 -3.57
CA SER A 388 -16.82 6.86 -3.51
C SER A 388 -17.61 6.75 -2.20
N LEU A 389 -17.42 7.67 -1.25
CA LEU A 389 -18.07 7.66 0.05
C LEU A 389 -19.56 7.99 -0.05
N ASP A 390 -20.43 7.03 0.29
CA ASP A 390 -21.84 7.30 0.57
C ASP A 390 -21.95 8.20 1.80
N GLY A 391 -21.31 7.80 2.91
CA GLY A 391 -21.22 8.65 4.08
C GLY A 391 -20.75 7.93 5.35
N VAL A 392 -20.64 8.74 6.40
CA VAL A 392 -20.39 8.32 7.77
C VAL A 392 -21.69 8.43 8.54
N TYR A 393 -21.97 7.42 9.37
CA TYR A 393 -23.24 7.20 10.02
C TYR A 393 -23.09 6.99 11.52
N SER A 394 -24.13 7.34 12.29
CA SER A 394 -24.24 6.96 13.70
C SER A 394 -25.63 6.45 14.09
N SER A 395 -25.71 5.63 15.14
CA SER A 395 -26.96 5.25 15.80
C SER A 395 -26.80 5.13 17.31
N THR A 396 -27.82 5.58 18.04
CA THR A 396 -27.99 5.37 19.50
C THR A 396 -28.96 4.22 19.82
N ALA A 397 -29.55 3.59 18.79
CA ALA A 397 -30.57 2.56 18.95
C ALA A 397 -30.02 1.12 18.76
N GLY A 398 -28.74 0.99 18.42
CA GLY A 398 -28.08 -0.27 18.07
C GLY A 398 -27.84 -0.41 16.55
N PRO A 399 -27.19 -1.49 16.11
CA PRO A 399 -26.80 -1.67 14.71
C PRO A 399 -27.98 -1.93 13.75
N PHE A 400 -29.17 -2.21 14.30
CA PHE A 400 -30.42 -2.29 13.54
C PHE A 400 -31.09 -0.92 13.30
N GLY A 401 -30.45 0.16 13.74
CA GLY A 401 -30.89 1.54 13.47
C GLY A 401 -32.11 2.00 14.29
N PRO A 402 -32.66 3.19 13.96
CA PRO A 402 -32.29 4.01 12.81
C PRO A 402 -30.89 4.61 12.94
N TRP A 403 -30.17 4.59 11.83
CA TRP A 403 -28.91 5.27 11.59
C TRP A 403 -29.18 6.65 11.00
N LYS A 404 -28.29 7.60 11.28
CA LYS A 404 -28.32 8.97 10.76
C LYS A 404 -27.01 9.27 10.04
N LYS A 405 -27.05 9.87 8.84
CA LYS A 405 -25.85 10.39 8.17
C LYS A 405 -25.32 11.59 8.97
N ILE A 406 -24.04 11.54 9.32
CA ILE A 406 -23.32 12.54 10.13
C ILE A 406 -22.15 13.18 9.39
N ALA A 407 -21.62 12.53 8.35
CA ALA A 407 -20.73 13.17 7.39
C ALA A 407 -20.92 12.61 5.98
N ASP A 408 -20.58 13.44 5.00
CA ASP A 408 -20.32 13.13 3.60
C ASP A 408 -19.01 13.81 3.17
N SER A 409 -18.52 13.49 1.96
CA SER A 409 -17.28 14.05 1.40
C SER A 409 -17.21 15.58 1.47
N THR A 410 -18.31 16.28 1.17
CA THR A 410 -18.37 17.75 1.23
C THR A 410 -18.26 18.26 2.67
N SER A 411 -18.89 17.62 3.64
CA SER A 411 -18.79 18.03 5.05
C SER A 411 -17.38 17.82 5.61
N LEU A 412 -16.66 16.78 5.17
CA LEU A 412 -15.28 16.50 5.54
C LEU A 412 -14.30 17.46 4.87
N GLU A 413 -14.49 17.79 3.57
CA GLU A 413 -13.73 18.80 2.85
C GLU A 413 -13.77 20.15 3.58
N ASN A 414 -14.97 20.56 4.03
CA ASN A 414 -15.19 21.79 4.78
C ASN A 414 -14.64 21.75 6.23
N SER A 415 -14.11 20.62 6.72
CA SER A 415 -13.57 20.48 8.07
C SER A 415 -12.07 20.81 8.21
N GLY A 416 -11.45 21.32 7.15
CA GLY A 416 -10.04 21.72 7.11
C GLY A 416 -9.17 20.89 6.18
N SER A 417 -9.78 20.01 5.38
CA SER A 417 -9.11 19.06 4.47
C SER A 417 -8.10 19.70 3.52
N ALA A 418 -7.08 18.93 3.12
CA ALA A 418 -6.19 19.29 2.03
C ALA A 418 -6.79 18.95 0.65
N GLU A 419 -7.82 18.12 0.62
CA GLU A 419 -8.46 17.51 -0.56
C GLU A 419 -9.61 18.37 -1.11
N THR A 420 -9.33 19.66 -1.34
CA THR A 420 -10.33 20.62 -1.83
C THR A 420 -10.45 20.60 -3.37
N GLY A 421 -10.35 19.40 -3.96
CA GLY A 421 -10.19 19.20 -5.39
C GLY A 421 -11.48 19.30 -6.19
N ALA A 422 -11.34 19.53 -7.50
CA ALA A 422 -12.44 19.32 -8.45
C ALA A 422 -12.61 17.85 -8.83
N THR A 423 -11.65 17.00 -8.45
CA THR A 423 -11.37 15.65 -9.00
C THR A 423 -10.71 14.72 -7.99
N TYR A 424 -10.76 15.07 -6.71
CA TYR A 424 -10.24 14.32 -5.57
C TYR A 424 -10.78 15.02 -4.31
N ASN A 425 -11.59 14.33 -3.53
CA ASN A 425 -12.25 14.83 -2.34
C ASN A 425 -12.37 13.69 -1.32
N PRO A 426 -12.62 13.97 -0.02
CA PRO A 426 -12.63 12.95 1.02
C PRO A 426 -13.46 11.71 0.69
N GLY A 427 -12.86 10.54 0.88
CA GLY A 427 -13.45 9.24 0.63
C GLY A 427 -13.55 8.84 -0.84
N VAL A 428 -12.68 9.35 -1.73
CA VAL A 428 -12.53 8.82 -3.09
C VAL A 428 -12.03 7.37 -3.08
N GLN A 429 -11.16 7.04 -2.14
CA GLN A 429 -10.66 5.70 -1.88
C GLN A 429 -11.40 4.97 -0.75
N SER A 430 -12.64 5.34 -0.39
CA SER A 430 -13.36 4.74 0.77
C SER A 430 -13.54 3.20 0.74
N TRP A 431 -13.33 2.57 -0.42
CA TRP A 431 -13.22 1.12 -0.59
C TRP A 431 -11.92 0.51 -0.01
N TYR A 432 -10.81 1.24 -0.11
CA TYR A 432 -9.41 0.90 0.19
C TYR A 432 -9.03 1.19 1.64
N ASN A 433 -9.10 2.46 2.03
CA ASN A 433 -8.59 3.01 3.29
C ASN A 433 -9.75 3.48 4.18
N GLN A 434 -9.99 2.80 5.30
CA GLN A 434 -10.99 3.26 6.26
C GLN A 434 -10.79 2.71 7.67
N PHE A 435 -10.95 3.59 8.66
CA PHE A 435 -11.09 3.18 10.06
C PHE A 435 -12.15 4.00 10.83
N LEU A 436 -12.68 3.41 11.91
CA LEU A 436 -13.45 4.11 12.93
C LEU A 436 -13.01 3.68 14.33
N GLN A 437 -12.62 4.64 15.18
CA GLN A 437 -12.28 4.40 16.58
C GLN A 437 -12.98 5.38 17.50
N ILE A 438 -13.71 4.86 18.47
CA ILE A 438 -14.38 5.66 19.50
C ILE A 438 -13.46 5.69 20.73
N ASP A 439 -13.41 6.84 21.41
CA ASP A 439 -12.73 6.97 22.69
C ASP A 439 -13.39 6.06 23.75
N PRO A 440 -12.66 5.14 24.38
CA PRO A 440 -13.21 4.29 25.44
C PRO A 440 -13.77 5.07 26.64
N ALA A 441 -13.41 6.35 26.80
CA ALA A 441 -13.89 7.23 27.87
C ALA A 441 -15.07 8.14 27.50
N ASP A 442 -15.33 8.39 26.20
CA ASP A 442 -16.47 9.20 25.73
C ASP A 442 -17.07 8.65 24.42
N PRO A 443 -18.30 8.09 24.44
CA PRO A 443 -18.94 7.53 23.24
C PRO A 443 -19.25 8.55 22.14
N LYS A 444 -19.09 9.86 22.41
CA LYS A 444 -19.24 10.93 21.42
C LYS A 444 -17.93 11.36 20.77
N HIS A 445 -16.80 10.95 21.35
CA HIS A 445 -15.48 11.24 20.81
C HIS A 445 -15.08 10.12 19.85
N VAL A 446 -14.95 10.45 18.57
CA VAL A 446 -14.71 9.48 17.49
C VAL A 446 -13.67 10.01 16.51
N TYR A 447 -12.75 9.11 16.16
CA TYR A 447 -11.79 9.25 15.07
C TYR A 447 -12.29 8.49 13.84
N LEU A 448 -12.13 9.14 12.69
CA LEU A 448 -12.42 8.63 11.36
C LEU A 448 -11.13 8.69 10.54
N GLY A 449 -10.80 7.61 9.86
CA GLY A 449 -9.74 7.57 8.86
C GLY A 449 -10.33 7.26 7.49
N LEU A 450 -9.91 8.03 6.48
CA LEU A 450 -10.07 7.74 5.06
C LEU A 450 -8.69 7.94 4.43
N GLU A 451 -8.53 8.85 3.47
CA GLU A 451 -7.23 9.37 3.04
C GLU A 451 -6.59 10.24 4.15
N GLU A 452 -7.40 11.04 4.84
CA GLU A 452 -7.02 11.91 5.97
C GLU A 452 -7.52 11.36 7.33
N VAL A 453 -7.02 11.94 8.44
CA VAL A 453 -7.55 11.69 9.80
C VAL A 453 -8.50 12.80 10.24
N TYR A 454 -9.72 12.44 10.63
CA TYR A 454 -10.75 13.35 11.14
C TYR A 454 -11.11 13.04 12.61
N GLU A 455 -11.40 14.08 13.40
CA GLU A 455 -11.79 13.98 14.81
C GLU A 455 -13.11 14.72 15.08
N SER A 456 -14.01 14.10 15.85
CA SER A 456 -15.24 14.71 16.36
C SER A 456 -15.41 14.44 17.85
N HIS A 457 -15.74 15.45 18.64
CA HIS A 457 -16.03 15.32 20.08
C HIS A 457 -17.54 15.39 20.41
N ASP A 458 -18.43 15.44 19.41
CA ASP A 458 -19.85 15.69 19.59
C ASP A 458 -20.76 14.67 18.85
N ALA A 459 -20.22 13.47 18.60
CA ALA A 459 -20.84 12.37 17.85
C ALA A 459 -21.08 12.68 16.36
N GLY A 460 -20.15 13.40 15.74
CA GLY A 460 -20.18 13.76 14.32
C GLY A 460 -21.17 14.87 13.98
N ALA A 461 -21.49 15.76 14.93
CA ALA A 461 -22.22 17.00 14.61
C ALA A 461 -21.26 18.09 14.09
N THR A 462 -20.00 18.04 14.49
CA THR A 462 -18.86 18.79 13.91
C THR A 462 -17.64 17.88 13.77
N TRP A 463 -16.77 18.21 12.82
CA TRP A 463 -15.52 17.51 12.53
C TRP A 463 -14.38 18.51 12.35
N ASN A 464 -13.15 18.07 12.58
CA ASN A 464 -11.94 18.74 12.11
C ASN A 464 -11.07 17.71 11.37
N THR A 465 -10.43 18.08 10.26
CA THR A 465 -9.33 17.30 9.68
C THR A 465 -8.11 17.47 10.57
N VAL A 466 -7.83 16.50 11.45
CA VAL A 466 -6.72 16.61 12.41
C VAL A 466 -5.40 16.12 11.84
N GLY A 467 -5.42 15.25 10.83
CA GLY A 467 -4.25 14.85 10.05
C GLY A 467 -4.55 15.03 8.56
N PRO A 468 -4.38 16.24 7.99
CA PRO A 468 -4.61 16.49 6.57
C PRO A 468 -3.58 15.78 5.68
N TYR A 469 -3.95 15.49 4.43
CA TYR A 469 -3.16 14.68 3.48
C TYR A 469 -1.72 15.22 3.32
N TRP A 470 -1.59 16.55 3.18
CA TRP A 470 -0.31 17.26 3.08
C TRP A 470 -0.45 18.72 3.54
N ASN A 471 0.67 19.40 3.73
CA ASN A 471 0.71 20.85 3.97
C ASN A 471 0.69 21.72 2.70
N PHE A 472 0.83 21.14 1.51
CA PHE A 472 1.10 21.87 0.26
C PHE A 472 0.04 22.91 -0.14
N THR A 473 -1.22 22.68 0.24
CA THR A 473 -2.36 23.55 -0.10
C THR A 473 -2.56 24.72 0.89
N TYR A 474 -1.86 24.71 2.04
CA TYR A 474 -2.05 25.71 3.08
C TYR A 474 -1.11 26.90 2.97
N ALA A 475 -1.61 28.08 3.37
CA ALA A 475 -0.87 29.33 3.30
C ALA A 475 0.41 29.38 4.15
N CYS A 476 0.61 28.41 5.05
CA CYS A 476 1.81 28.30 5.86
C CYS A 476 3.01 27.70 5.09
N TRP A 477 2.73 26.97 4.00
CA TRP A 477 3.72 26.21 3.24
C TRP A 477 4.29 27.01 2.06
N SER A 478 5.51 26.65 1.67
CA SER A 478 6.14 27.08 0.42
C SER A 478 7.25 26.11 0.02
N ILE A 479 7.39 25.86 -1.27
CA ILE A 479 8.54 25.15 -1.84
C ILE A 479 9.86 25.87 -1.53
N ASP A 480 9.87 27.19 -1.37
CA ASP A 480 11.02 27.93 -0.86
C ASP A 480 11.04 27.86 0.69
N PRO A 481 12.01 27.17 1.33
CA PRO A 481 12.08 27.06 2.78
C PRO A 481 12.17 28.42 3.49
N THR A 482 12.70 29.45 2.82
CA THR A 482 12.84 30.80 3.38
C THR A 482 11.52 31.58 3.41
N LYS A 483 10.49 31.09 2.72
CA LYS A 483 9.13 31.67 2.68
C LYS A 483 8.11 30.91 3.52
N GLN A 484 8.45 29.73 4.05
CA GLN A 484 7.59 29.01 5.00
C GLN A 484 7.42 29.88 6.26
N THR A 485 6.18 30.08 6.72
CA THR A 485 5.89 30.93 7.88
C THR A 485 6.19 30.26 9.22
N GLY A 486 6.43 28.95 9.21
CA GLY A 486 6.89 28.16 10.36
C GLY A 486 5.78 27.71 11.31
N ASP A 487 4.52 27.86 10.89
CA ASP A 487 3.29 27.51 11.61
C ASP A 487 2.51 26.34 10.98
N CYS A 488 3.01 25.72 9.91
CA CYS A 488 2.48 24.41 9.49
C CYS A 488 2.77 23.37 10.57
N SER A 489 1.72 22.75 11.10
CA SER A 489 1.82 21.58 11.96
C SER A 489 2.36 20.37 11.16
N PRO A 490 3.15 19.46 11.77
CA PRO A 490 3.39 18.14 11.19
C PRO A 490 2.07 17.40 11.03
N THR A 491 1.95 16.60 9.97
CA THR A 491 0.76 15.79 9.70
C THR A 491 1.09 14.30 9.67
N THR A 492 0.07 13.47 9.53
CA THR A 492 0.20 12.06 9.18
C THR A 492 0.45 11.91 7.69
N HIS A 493 1.13 10.84 7.28
CA HIS A 493 1.04 10.40 5.89
C HIS A 493 -0.43 10.14 5.51
N SER A 494 -0.75 10.24 4.23
CA SER A 494 -2.05 9.87 3.67
C SER A 494 -2.35 8.37 3.83
N ASP A 495 -3.62 8.04 3.58
CA ASP A 495 -4.17 6.69 3.39
C ASP A 495 -4.26 5.86 4.67
N GLN A 496 -5.33 6.09 5.44
CA GLN A 496 -5.50 5.62 6.81
C GLN A 496 -6.20 4.24 6.88
N HIS A 497 -5.44 3.19 7.16
CA HIS A 497 -5.96 1.80 7.26
C HIS A 497 -6.22 1.33 8.70
N ALA A 498 -5.49 1.85 9.68
CA ALA A 498 -5.50 1.30 11.04
C ALA A 498 -5.51 2.38 12.13
N VAL A 499 -6.02 2.01 13.30
CA VAL A 499 -6.11 2.89 14.47
C VAL A 499 -6.16 2.06 15.74
N ALA A 500 -5.63 2.59 16.84
CA ALA A 500 -5.86 2.08 18.18
C ALA A 500 -5.79 3.22 19.22
N ILE A 501 -6.45 3.04 20.37
CA ILE A 501 -6.27 3.91 21.54
C ILE A 501 -5.59 3.12 22.65
N GLY A 502 -4.43 3.60 23.07
CA GLY A 502 -3.62 3.02 24.14
C GLY A 502 -3.47 3.94 25.34
N THR A 503 -2.74 3.50 26.36
CA THR A 503 -2.32 4.38 27.46
C THR A 503 -0.87 4.16 27.82
N ALA A 504 -0.08 5.24 27.86
CA ALA A 504 1.31 5.22 28.28
C ALA A 504 1.51 6.17 29.46
N ASN A 505 2.12 5.70 30.55
CA ASN A 505 2.34 6.48 31.78
C ASN A 505 1.06 7.16 32.32
N GLY A 506 -0.10 6.51 32.19
CA GLY A 506 -1.40 7.04 32.62
C GLY A 506 -1.98 8.15 31.74
N LYS A 507 -1.45 8.36 30.54
CA LYS A 507 -2.00 9.28 29.53
C LYS A 507 -2.53 8.50 28.33
N PRO A 508 -3.80 8.70 27.91
CA PRO A 508 -4.33 8.08 26.70
C PRO A 508 -3.72 8.73 25.45
N PHE A 509 -3.45 7.92 24.43
CA PHE A 509 -3.01 8.35 23.12
C PHE A 509 -3.77 7.59 22.03
N VAL A 510 -4.04 8.27 20.92
CA VAL A 510 -4.47 7.63 19.68
C VAL A 510 -3.22 7.37 18.84
N VAL A 511 -3.17 6.21 18.21
CA VAL A 511 -2.16 5.83 17.22
C VAL A 511 -2.89 5.45 15.93
N VAL A 512 -2.43 5.97 14.79
CA VAL A 512 -2.97 5.69 13.46
C VAL A 512 -1.89 5.06 12.59
N GLY A 513 -2.35 4.24 11.64
CA GLY A 513 -1.54 3.43 10.74
C GLY A 513 -2.01 3.66 9.31
N ASN A 514 -1.04 3.96 8.44
CA ASN A 514 -1.26 4.44 7.09
C ASN A 514 -0.12 4.05 6.16
N ASP A 515 -0.17 4.46 4.89
CA ASP A 515 0.77 4.01 3.85
C ASP A 515 2.20 4.52 4.10
N GLY A 516 2.34 5.59 4.89
CA GLY A 516 3.63 6.05 5.40
C GLY A 516 4.05 5.49 6.76
N GLY A 517 3.26 4.66 7.44
CA GLY A 517 3.67 4.04 8.71
C GLY A 517 2.77 4.31 9.90
N VAL A 518 3.38 4.65 11.05
CA VAL A 518 2.68 4.79 12.34
C VAL A 518 2.87 6.20 12.92
N TYR A 519 1.76 6.85 13.29
CA TYR A 519 1.72 8.19 13.87
C TYR A 519 0.92 8.19 15.16
N LYS A 520 1.29 9.02 16.15
CA LYS A 520 0.51 9.17 17.40
C LYS A 520 0.29 10.62 17.81
N ARG A 521 -0.77 10.84 18.58
CA ARG A 521 -1.03 12.07 19.34
C ARG A 521 -1.80 11.77 20.65
N PRO A 522 -1.86 12.68 21.62
CA PRO A 522 -2.73 12.54 22.78
C PRO A 522 -4.21 12.46 22.36
N VAL A 523 -5.03 11.67 23.06
CA VAL A 523 -6.50 11.65 22.82
C VAL A 523 -7.12 13.02 23.18
N ALA A 524 -6.64 13.66 24.24
CA ALA A 524 -6.92 15.06 24.52
C ALA A 524 -5.83 15.95 23.89
N GLY A 525 -5.76 15.95 22.55
CA GLY A 525 -4.76 16.66 21.79
C GLY A 525 -5.02 18.17 21.64
N VAL A 526 -4.11 18.86 20.95
CA VAL A 526 -4.19 20.30 20.66
C VAL A 526 -4.36 20.52 19.16
N LEU A 527 -5.28 21.40 18.80
CA LEU A 527 -5.46 21.87 17.42
C LEU A 527 -4.84 23.27 17.24
N ASP A 528 -4.38 23.56 16.03
CA ASP A 528 -3.98 24.90 15.62
C ASP A 528 -5.18 25.77 15.18
N ALA A 529 -4.89 26.92 14.56
CA ALA A 529 -5.92 27.88 14.16
C ALA A 529 -6.81 27.41 12.99
N ASN A 530 -6.39 26.38 12.24
CA ASN A 530 -7.12 25.82 11.10
C ASN A 530 -7.91 24.55 11.48
N GLY A 531 -7.71 24.03 12.70
CA GLY A 531 -8.31 22.76 13.15
C GLY A 531 -7.42 21.54 12.96
N HIS A 532 -6.20 21.70 12.42
CA HIS A 532 -5.23 20.62 12.27
C HIS A 532 -4.55 20.33 13.62
N ALA A 533 -4.10 19.09 13.86
CA ALA A 533 -3.43 18.76 15.12
C ALA A 533 -1.99 19.27 15.15
N ALA A 534 -1.65 20.02 16.20
CA ALA A 534 -0.31 20.57 16.42
C ALA A 534 0.63 19.61 17.18
N ASP A 535 0.21 18.34 17.38
CA ASP A 535 0.84 17.39 18.29
C ASP A 535 0.99 15.95 17.75
N TRP A 536 0.92 15.78 16.43
CA TRP A 536 1.33 14.53 15.78
C TRP A 536 2.82 14.24 15.97
N GLN A 537 3.14 12.97 16.18
CA GLN A 537 4.48 12.43 16.22
C GLN A 537 4.57 11.18 15.33
N SER A 538 5.42 11.22 14.30
CA SER A 538 5.85 10.02 13.57
C SER A 538 6.60 9.07 14.52
N LEU A 539 6.27 7.78 14.44
CA LEU A 539 6.90 6.68 15.17
C LEU A 539 7.86 5.86 14.29
N ASN A 540 8.12 6.34 13.08
CA ASN A 540 8.92 5.69 12.04
C ASN A 540 10.40 6.04 12.23
N ASP A 541 10.98 5.60 13.35
CA ASP A 541 12.36 5.92 13.74
C ASP A 541 13.45 5.10 13.02
N GLY A 542 13.07 4.38 11.96
CA GLY A 542 13.98 3.46 11.28
C GLY A 542 14.38 2.25 12.14
N THR A 543 13.46 1.74 12.97
CA THR A 543 13.59 0.40 13.60
C THR A 543 12.57 -0.61 13.07
N ILE A 544 11.41 -0.14 12.60
CA ILE A 544 10.43 -0.90 11.80
C ILE A 544 10.90 -0.96 10.34
N ARG A 545 10.78 -2.12 9.68
CA ARG A 545 11.37 -2.43 8.36
C ARG A 545 10.33 -2.94 7.38
N THR A 546 9.48 -2.03 6.91
CA THR A 546 8.24 -2.39 6.20
C THR A 546 8.00 -1.61 4.91
N LEU A 547 9.04 -0.92 4.39
CA LEU A 547 8.99 -0.22 3.10
C LEU A 547 8.73 -1.23 1.97
N GLN A 548 7.67 -1.01 1.20
CA GLN A 548 7.22 -1.91 0.13
C GLN A 548 7.98 -1.64 -1.18
N TYR A 549 9.15 -2.25 -1.30
CA TYR A 549 9.98 -2.15 -2.50
C TYR A 549 9.43 -2.94 -3.69
N TYR A 550 9.00 -2.25 -4.74
CA TYR A 550 8.71 -2.85 -6.04
C TYR A 550 9.99 -3.17 -6.82
N SER A 551 11.01 -2.30 -6.72
CA SER A 551 12.24 -2.43 -7.52
C SER A 551 13.49 -1.88 -6.80
N VAL A 552 14.68 -2.22 -7.30
CA VAL A 552 15.96 -1.73 -6.78
C VAL A 552 16.99 -1.51 -7.89
N GLY A 553 17.64 -0.34 -7.87
CA GLY A 553 18.77 0.02 -8.70
C GLY A 553 20.00 0.39 -7.87
N VAL A 554 21.18 -0.02 -8.33
CA VAL A 554 22.45 0.22 -7.63
C VAL A 554 23.48 0.77 -8.60
N GLY A 555 24.14 1.87 -8.25
CA GLY A 555 25.17 2.53 -9.06
C GLY A 555 26.32 3.05 -8.22
N ALA A 556 27.50 3.25 -8.81
CA ALA A 556 28.65 3.80 -8.09
C ALA A 556 28.37 5.23 -7.58
N ASP A 557 28.60 5.51 -6.29
CA ASP A 557 28.34 6.85 -5.73
C ASP A 557 29.33 7.86 -6.33
N PRO A 558 28.87 9.00 -6.91
CA PRO A 558 29.75 10.03 -7.48
C PRO A 558 30.78 10.63 -6.52
N SER A 559 30.59 10.47 -5.21
CA SER A 559 31.61 10.81 -4.20
C SER A 559 32.85 9.90 -4.21
N GLY A 560 32.85 8.84 -5.02
CA GLY A 560 33.95 7.88 -5.17
C GLY A 560 34.04 6.86 -4.03
N LYS A 561 32.94 6.64 -3.28
CA LYS A 561 32.89 5.76 -2.11
C LYS A 561 31.69 4.83 -2.22
N GLY A 562 31.91 3.52 -2.37
CA GLY A 562 30.80 2.54 -2.41
C GLY A 562 29.76 2.85 -3.50
N VAL A 563 28.49 2.60 -3.17
CA VAL A 563 27.35 2.71 -4.08
C VAL A 563 26.29 3.67 -3.54
N ALA A 564 25.48 4.21 -4.45
CA ALA A 564 24.15 4.70 -4.14
C ALA A 564 23.14 3.60 -4.48
N VAL A 565 22.18 3.38 -3.59
CA VAL A 565 21.05 2.47 -3.76
C VAL A 565 19.79 3.30 -3.92
N SER A 566 19.05 3.05 -4.99
CA SER A 566 17.74 3.65 -5.27
C SER A 566 16.71 2.53 -5.35
N GLY A 567 15.46 2.76 -4.97
CA GLY A 567 14.42 1.77 -5.19
C GLY A 567 13.02 2.29 -4.95
N GLY A 568 12.11 1.86 -5.81
CA GLY A 568 10.75 2.35 -5.89
C GLY A 568 9.87 1.73 -4.81
N LEU A 569 9.06 2.57 -4.18
CA LEU A 569 8.15 2.21 -3.11
C LEU A 569 6.71 2.55 -3.45
N GLN A 570 5.79 1.68 -3.05
CA GLN A 570 4.35 2.02 -2.99
C GLN A 570 4.11 3.24 -2.09
N ASP A 571 3.40 4.26 -2.59
CA ASP A 571 3.01 5.56 -1.96
C ASP A 571 4.13 6.42 -1.33
N ASN A 572 5.34 5.87 -1.24
CA ASN A 572 6.46 6.40 -0.47
C ASN A 572 7.60 6.89 -1.39
N GLY A 573 7.40 6.85 -2.71
CA GLY A 573 8.24 7.42 -3.75
C GLY A 573 9.51 6.62 -4.03
N GLN A 574 10.40 7.19 -4.84
CA GLN A 574 11.73 6.65 -5.00
C GLN A 574 12.57 6.92 -3.75
N SER A 575 12.91 5.86 -3.03
CA SER A 575 13.90 5.95 -1.96
C SER A 575 15.32 6.03 -2.52
N ILE A 576 16.18 6.84 -1.91
CA ILE A 576 17.61 6.88 -2.19
C ILE A 576 18.46 6.86 -0.92
N LEU A 577 19.53 6.05 -0.97
CA LEU A 577 20.57 5.94 0.06
C LEU A 577 21.95 6.08 -0.59
N ARG A 578 22.65 7.18 -0.33
CA ARG A 578 24.05 7.36 -0.74
C ARG A 578 25.02 6.85 0.32
N SER A 579 26.27 6.60 -0.09
CA SER A 579 27.29 5.95 0.75
C SER A 579 27.63 6.67 2.07
N SER A 580 27.45 7.99 2.09
CA SER A 580 27.71 8.86 3.25
C SER A 580 26.48 9.10 4.13
N ASP A 581 25.31 8.61 3.72
CA ASP A 581 24.05 9.07 4.30
C ASP A 581 23.74 8.42 5.64
N THR A 582 23.16 9.22 6.54
CA THR A 582 22.67 8.77 7.85
C THR A 582 21.15 8.62 7.91
N VAL A 583 20.46 9.06 6.85
CA VAL A 583 19.00 9.05 6.65
C VAL A 583 18.77 8.78 5.15
N MET A 584 17.82 7.92 4.82
CA MET A 584 17.35 7.73 3.44
C MET A 584 16.42 8.89 3.08
N GLY A 585 16.47 9.39 1.85
CA GLY A 585 15.57 10.46 1.38
C GLY A 585 14.72 10.00 0.21
N SER A 586 13.53 10.59 0.03
CA SER A 586 12.70 10.43 -1.17
C SER A 586 13.22 11.38 -2.24
N ASN A 587 13.69 10.89 -3.39
CA ASN A 587 14.08 11.81 -4.47
C ASN A 587 12.91 12.16 -5.40
N PHE A 588 12.15 11.15 -5.85
CA PHE A 588 10.86 11.34 -6.51
C PHE A 588 9.72 11.12 -5.49
N GLY A 589 8.57 11.80 -5.66
CA GLY A 589 7.39 11.70 -4.77
C GLY A 589 6.30 10.72 -5.24
N GLY A 590 5.20 10.64 -4.49
CA GLY A 590 4.05 9.73 -4.75
C GLY A 590 4.44 8.25 -4.80
N ASP A 591 3.92 7.45 -5.74
CA ASP A 591 4.45 6.11 -6.02
C ASP A 591 5.84 6.13 -6.68
N GLY A 592 6.62 5.08 -6.44
CA GLY A 592 7.81 4.75 -7.23
C GLY A 592 7.77 3.29 -7.70
N GLY A 593 7.60 3.05 -9.00
CA GLY A 593 7.52 1.75 -9.63
C GLY A 593 8.88 1.11 -9.97
N GLN A 594 9.04 0.68 -11.23
CA GLN A 594 10.28 0.09 -11.72
C GLN A 594 11.43 1.12 -11.78
N THR A 595 12.66 0.67 -11.45
CA THR A 595 13.84 1.54 -11.30
C THR A 595 15.01 1.08 -12.17
N LEU A 596 15.70 2.04 -12.79
CA LEU A 596 16.93 1.83 -13.55
C LEU A 596 18.00 2.85 -13.14
N VAL A 597 19.13 2.37 -12.63
CA VAL A 597 20.26 3.20 -12.15
C VAL A 597 21.52 2.90 -12.96
N ASP A 598 22.30 3.93 -13.30
CA ASP A 598 23.57 3.77 -14.00
C ASP A 598 24.63 3.16 -13.08
N ALA A 599 25.11 1.96 -13.43
CA ALA A 599 26.17 1.27 -12.72
C ALA A 599 27.43 2.15 -12.51
N LYS A 600 27.70 3.11 -13.42
CA LYS A 600 28.86 4.01 -13.35
C LYS A 600 28.61 5.30 -12.57
N ASN A 601 27.35 5.69 -12.35
CA ASN A 601 26.95 6.93 -11.70
C ASN A 601 25.58 6.74 -11.05
N GLY A 602 25.53 6.39 -9.76
CA GLY A 602 24.29 6.17 -9.03
C GLY A 602 23.37 7.40 -8.88
N CYS A 603 23.75 8.58 -9.40
CA CYS A 603 22.88 9.74 -9.53
C CYS A 603 22.22 9.90 -10.91
N ASN A 604 22.56 9.07 -11.88
CA ASN A 604 21.77 8.86 -13.08
C ASN A 604 20.70 7.82 -12.76
N ILE A 605 19.45 8.26 -12.59
CA ILE A 605 18.32 7.43 -12.15
C ILE A 605 17.16 7.66 -13.11
N ALA A 606 16.53 6.57 -13.55
CA ALA A 606 15.23 6.56 -14.17
C ALA A 606 14.27 5.78 -13.27
N GLU A 607 13.12 6.38 -12.99
CA GLU A 607 12.06 5.89 -12.10
C GLU A 607 10.77 5.89 -12.91
N GLU A 608 9.94 4.86 -12.76
CA GLU A 608 8.52 4.96 -13.09
C GLU A 608 7.76 5.55 -11.91
N TYR A 609 6.83 6.48 -12.15
CA TYR A 609 5.80 6.82 -11.17
C TYR A 609 4.84 5.62 -11.04
N THR A 610 3.90 5.53 -11.98
CA THR A 610 3.05 4.38 -12.28
C THR A 610 2.83 4.30 -13.80
N ASN A 611 2.29 3.20 -14.31
CA ASN A 611 1.79 3.09 -15.68
C ASN A 611 2.83 3.44 -16.77
N LEU A 612 4.10 3.03 -16.59
CA LEU A 612 5.24 3.34 -17.46
C LEU A 612 5.51 4.85 -17.63
N ASN A 613 5.07 5.68 -16.69
CA ASN A 613 5.33 7.12 -16.64
C ASN A 613 6.76 7.36 -16.11
N ILE A 614 7.76 7.20 -16.99
CA ILE A 614 9.19 7.26 -16.63
C ILE A 614 9.67 8.70 -16.44
N TRP A 615 10.19 9.00 -15.25
CA TRP A 615 10.92 10.20 -14.87
C TRP A 615 12.42 9.92 -14.79
N VAL A 616 13.25 10.92 -15.09
CA VAL A 616 14.72 10.76 -15.10
C VAL A 616 15.42 11.96 -14.46
N THR A 617 16.46 11.68 -13.68
CA THR A 617 17.42 12.66 -13.14
C THR A 617 18.86 12.29 -13.49
N ASN A 618 19.74 13.28 -13.48
CA ASN A 618 21.19 13.12 -13.70
C ASN A 618 22.04 13.49 -12.45
N ASP A 619 21.41 13.89 -11.33
CA ASP A 619 22.09 14.38 -10.13
C ASP A 619 21.52 13.85 -8.79
N CYS A 620 20.84 12.70 -8.83
CA CYS A 620 20.10 12.09 -7.71
C CYS A 620 18.80 12.83 -7.33
N GLY A 621 18.24 13.72 -8.18
CA GLY A 621 17.05 14.52 -7.85
C GLY A 621 17.38 15.66 -6.87
N GLN A 622 18.63 16.14 -6.89
CA GLN A 622 19.15 17.07 -5.89
C GLN A 622 18.98 18.52 -6.34
N ASN A 623 17.73 19.01 -6.36
CA ASN A 623 17.48 20.40 -6.67
C ASN A 623 18.05 21.36 -5.59
N VAL A 624 19.05 22.15 -6.00
CA VAL A 624 19.70 23.19 -5.18
C VAL A 624 19.04 24.57 -5.30
N SER A 625 17.97 24.65 -6.08
CA SER A 625 17.21 25.86 -6.42
C SER A 625 15.75 25.72 -5.97
N THR A 626 15.13 26.82 -5.60
CA THR A 626 13.69 26.86 -5.25
C THR A 626 12.84 27.37 -6.42
N ASP A 627 13.39 27.35 -7.65
CA ASP A 627 12.71 27.76 -8.88
C ASP A 627 12.28 26.50 -9.66
N PRO A 628 10.97 26.22 -9.81
CA PRO A 628 10.48 25.05 -10.55
C PRO A 628 10.97 24.98 -12.01
N SER A 629 11.33 26.11 -12.64
CA SER A 629 11.91 26.12 -13.99
C SER A 629 13.33 25.55 -14.07
N THR A 630 13.94 25.24 -12.92
CA THR A 630 15.25 24.62 -12.78
C THR A 630 15.19 23.17 -12.27
N SER A 631 14.05 22.49 -12.50
CA SER A 631 13.86 21.07 -12.14
C SER A 631 15.03 20.19 -12.57
N THR A 632 15.49 19.33 -11.66
CA THR A 632 16.53 18.32 -11.93
C THR A 632 15.94 17.01 -12.48
N GLU A 633 14.62 16.90 -12.40
CA GLU A 633 13.79 15.79 -12.85
C GLU A 633 12.95 16.18 -14.07
N TYR A 634 12.76 15.24 -15.00
CA TYR A 634 11.95 15.45 -16.20
C TYR A 634 11.28 14.15 -16.66
N ASN A 635 10.04 14.28 -17.10
CA ASN A 635 9.26 13.19 -17.69
C ASN A 635 9.81 12.79 -19.08
N ALA A 636 10.05 11.50 -19.27
CA ALA A 636 10.46 10.90 -20.53
C ALA A 636 9.66 9.61 -20.82
N ALA A 637 8.38 9.55 -20.46
CA ALA A 637 7.51 8.39 -20.66
C ALA A 637 7.41 7.94 -22.15
N PRO A 638 7.46 6.62 -22.44
CA PRO A 638 7.10 6.05 -23.75
C PRO A 638 5.63 6.30 -24.12
N ASN A 639 5.23 5.98 -25.36
CA ASN A 639 3.85 6.19 -25.83
C ASN A 639 2.82 5.49 -24.93
N ASP A 640 3.08 4.26 -24.48
CA ASP A 640 2.14 3.54 -23.60
C ASP A 640 1.88 4.25 -22.27
N GLY A 641 2.91 4.88 -21.68
CA GLY A 641 2.75 5.63 -20.43
C GLY A 641 2.10 7.00 -20.60
N VAL A 642 2.04 7.53 -21.83
CA VAL A 642 1.22 8.70 -22.19
C VAL A 642 -0.23 8.30 -22.48
N ASN A 643 -0.46 7.07 -22.93
CA ASN A 643 -1.77 6.58 -23.39
C ASN A 643 -2.55 5.77 -22.34
N GLY A 644 -1.96 5.44 -21.19
CA GLY A 644 -2.57 4.54 -20.20
C GLY A 644 -2.62 3.08 -20.66
N THR A 645 -1.68 2.66 -21.52
CA THR A 645 -1.62 1.30 -22.10
C THR A 645 -0.45 0.48 -21.55
N ALA A 646 -0.15 0.65 -20.27
CA ALA A 646 0.83 -0.12 -19.50
C ALA A 646 0.18 -0.75 -18.25
N ARG A 647 0.96 -1.54 -17.49
CA ARG A 647 0.56 -2.02 -16.16
C ARG A 647 0.93 -0.98 -15.11
N PHE A 648 0.29 -1.02 -13.94
CA PHE A 648 0.56 -0.11 -12.83
C PHE A 648 2.06 -0.02 -12.50
N ILE A 649 2.75 -1.16 -12.36
CA ILE A 649 4.21 -1.26 -12.43
C ILE A 649 4.61 -1.92 -13.75
N ALA A 650 5.30 -1.19 -14.62
CA ALA A 650 5.61 -1.63 -15.98
C ALA A 650 7.10 -1.96 -16.17
N PRO A 651 7.43 -3.09 -16.81
CA PRO A 651 8.82 -3.54 -16.92
C PRO A 651 9.61 -2.70 -17.92
N PHE A 652 10.71 -2.10 -17.45
CA PHE A 652 11.76 -1.53 -18.30
C PHE A 652 13.17 -1.88 -17.81
N SER A 653 14.12 -2.00 -18.74
CA SER A 653 15.51 -2.37 -18.45
C SER A 653 16.49 -1.84 -19.51
N ALA A 654 17.78 -1.76 -19.14
CA ALA A 654 18.86 -1.47 -20.09
C ALA A 654 19.39 -2.76 -20.74
N ASP A 655 19.88 -2.67 -21.98
CA ASP A 655 20.54 -3.78 -22.66
C ASP A 655 21.89 -4.12 -21.99
N ILE A 656 22.10 -5.41 -21.72
CA ILE A 656 23.28 -5.94 -21.01
C ILE A 656 24.62 -5.56 -21.68
N LYS A 657 24.64 -5.35 -23.00
CA LYS A 657 25.84 -5.02 -23.78
C LYS A 657 25.91 -3.55 -24.19
N ASN A 658 24.78 -2.84 -24.19
CA ASN A 658 24.71 -1.41 -24.47
C ASN A 658 23.78 -0.69 -23.47
N PRO A 659 24.29 -0.23 -22.31
CA PRO A 659 23.45 0.35 -21.27
C PRO A 659 22.78 1.69 -21.63
N ASP A 660 23.17 2.32 -22.74
CA ASP A 660 22.49 3.50 -23.28
C ASP A 660 21.22 3.15 -24.07
N MET A 661 21.06 1.88 -24.46
CA MET A 661 19.82 1.37 -25.06
C MET A 661 18.92 0.78 -23.98
N TRP A 662 17.71 1.30 -23.86
CA TRP A 662 16.70 0.79 -22.93
C TRP A 662 15.52 0.21 -23.70
N VAL A 663 14.92 -0.82 -23.12
CA VAL A 663 13.67 -1.45 -23.56
C VAL A 663 12.63 -1.22 -22.48
N ALA A 664 11.44 -0.77 -22.88
CA ALA A 664 10.27 -0.59 -22.04
C ALA A 664 9.11 -1.43 -22.60
N GLY A 665 8.25 -1.94 -21.72
CA GLY A 665 7.09 -2.76 -22.10
C GLY A 665 5.78 -2.27 -21.50
N GLY A 666 4.84 -1.89 -22.36
CA GLY A 666 3.42 -1.77 -22.06
C GLY A 666 2.63 -2.74 -22.95
N GLN A 667 1.61 -2.27 -23.65
CA GLN A 667 1.00 -2.99 -24.79
C GLN A 667 1.97 -3.09 -25.97
N HIS A 668 2.92 -2.16 -26.06
CA HIS A 668 4.00 -2.14 -27.02
C HIS A 668 5.33 -2.49 -26.35
N VAL A 669 6.29 -2.93 -27.17
CA VAL A 669 7.71 -2.89 -26.78
C VAL A 669 8.30 -1.63 -27.40
N ALA A 670 8.82 -0.74 -26.56
CA ALA A 670 9.43 0.52 -26.95
C ALA A 670 10.93 0.54 -26.65
N VAL A 671 11.72 1.21 -27.51
CA VAL A 671 13.18 1.34 -27.36
C VAL A 671 13.64 2.78 -27.50
N GLN A 672 14.60 3.18 -26.66
CA GLN A 672 15.37 4.43 -26.81
C GLN A 672 16.89 4.11 -26.77
N THR A 673 17.74 5.03 -27.26
CA THR A 673 19.21 4.80 -27.39
C THR A 673 20.11 5.93 -26.86
N LYS A 674 19.53 6.85 -26.09
CA LYS A 674 20.19 8.02 -25.49
C LYS A 674 20.62 7.81 -24.02
N GLY A 675 20.28 6.66 -23.43
CA GLY A 675 20.41 6.40 -22.00
C GLY A 675 19.76 7.51 -21.16
N TYR A 676 20.44 7.94 -20.11
CA TYR A 676 20.00 9.04 -19.23
C TYR A 676 20.00 10.43 -19.90
N ALA A 677 20.30 10.53 -21.20
CA ALA A 677 20.08 11.72 -22.02
C ALA A 677 18.75 11.68 -22.81
N VAL A 678 17.88 10.68 -22.58
CA VAL A 678 16.47 10.70 -22.98
C VAL A 678 15.77 11.93 -22.39
N ARG A 679 14.82 12.54 -23.10
CA ARG A 679 14.13 13.77 -22.64
C ARG A 679 12.64 13.84 -22.91
N THR A 680 12.11 13.09 -23.88
CA THR A 680 10.69 13.15 -24.25
C THR A 680 10.22 11.82 -24.84
N THR A 681 8.90 11.61 -24.90
CA THR A 681 8.26 10.49 -25.61
C THR A 681 8.75 10.29 -27.04
N ALA A 682 9.11 11.38 -27.75
CA ALA A 682 9.63 11.32 -29.13
C ALA A 682 11.05 10.73 -29.25
N ASP A 683 11.70 10.41 -28.13
CA ASP A 683 12.99 9.70 -28.10
C ASP A 683 12.83 8.19 -28.08
N TRP A 684 11.61 7.70 -27.81
CA TRP A 684 11.24 6.29 -27.88
C TRP A 684 10.73 5.92 -29.27
N THR A 685 10.86 4.65 -29.61
CA THR A 685 10.29 4.06 -30.82
C THR A 685 9.62 2.75 -30.45
N ASP A 686 8.31 2.64 -30.72
CA ASP A 686 7.57 1.39 -30.58
C ASP A 686 7.98 0.44 -31.71
N ILE A 687 8.45 -0.75 -31.34
CA ILE A 687 9.02 -1.74 -32.26
C ILE A 687 8.23 -3.04 -32.33
N TYR A 688 7.28 -3.24 -31.42
CA TYR A 688 6.35 -4.38 -31.41
C TYR A 688 5.04 -3.99 -30.69
N ASP A 689 3.94 -4.63 -31.05
CA ASP A 689 2.61 -4.49 -30.43
C ASP A 689 2.10 -5.88 -30.04
N PHE A 690 1.74 -6.08 -28.78
CA PHE A 690 1.09 -7.32 -28.31
C PHE A 690 -0.39 -7.39 -28.70
N GLY A 691 -0.99 -6.28 -29.12
CA GLY A 691 -2.41 -6.11 -29.36
C GLY A 691 -3.17 -5.70 -28.09
N ALA A 692 -4.31 -5.02 -28.29
CA ALA A 692 -5.11 -4.44 -27.21
C ALA A 692 -5.47 -5.44 -26.10
N GLY A 693 -5.28 -5.01 -24.84
CA GLY A 693 -5.55 -5.81 -23.64
C GLY A 693 -4.45 -6.81 -23.25
N ASN A 694 -3.34 -6.86 -24.00
CA ASN A 694 -2.14 -7.59 -23.64
C ASN A 694 -1.04 -6.62 -23.18
N TYR A 695 -0.40 -6.90 -22.05
CA TYR A 695 0.60 -6.01 -21.45
C TYR A 695 1.87 -6.78 -21.09
N ALA A 696 3.03 -6.14 -21.22
CA ALA A 696 4.32 -6.73 -20.86
C ALA A 696 4.39 -7.03 -19.35
N SER A 697 4.79 -8.25 -19.00
CA SER A 697 5.06 -8.67 -17.63
C SER A 697 6.56 -8.65 -17.29
N ALA A 698 7.43 -8.84 -18.29
CA ALA A 698 8.88 -8.71 -18.13
C ALA A 698 9.57 -8.38 -19.46
N VAL A 699 10.61 -7.54 -19.44
CA VAL A 699 11.46 -7.27 -20.61
C VAL A 699 12.96 -7.43 -20.29
N ALA A 700 13.70 -8.06 -21.19
CA ALA A 700 15.15 -8.21 -21.11
C ALA A 700 15.80 -8.06 -22.49
N SER A 701 17.00 -7.48 -22.54
CA SER A 701 17.76 -7.32 -23.79
C SER A 701 19.26 -7.57 -23.63
N SER A 702 19.88 -8.16 -24.66
CA SER A 702 21.33 -8.39 -24.72
C SER A 702 21.86 -8.26 -26.15
N GLY A 703 22.65 -7.22 -26.43
CA GLY A 703 23.22 -6.98 -27.75
C GLY A 703 22.17 -6.61 -28.81
N GLY A 704 21.06 -5.99 -28.40
CA GLY A 704 19.96 -5.61 -29.28
C GLY A 704 18.94 -6.72 -29.54
N LYS A 705 19.12 -7.94 -29.01
CA LYS A 705 18.09 -8.98 -29.03
C LYS A 705 17.22 -8.87 -27.79
N ILE A 706 15.91 -8.84 -27.98
CA ILE A 706 14.91 -8.57 -26.94
C ILE A 706 14.03 -9.80 -26.71
N TYR A 707 13.75 -10.06 -25.43
CA TYR A 707 12.71 -10.96 -24.94
C TYR A 707 11.71 -10.15 -24.15
N ALA A 708 10.42 -10.26 -24.49
CA ALA A 708 9.35 -9.60 -23.76
C ALA A 708 8.22 -10.60 -23.46
N ALA A 709 8.07 -10.95 -22.18
CA ALA A 709 6.91 -11.70 -21.70
C ALA A 709 5.71 -10.75 -21.56
N TRP A 710 4.52 -11.28 -21.80
CA TRP A 710 3.28 -10.53 -21.69
C TRP A 710 2.15 -11.40 -21.14
N CYS A 711 1.12 -10.76 -20.59
CA CYS A 711 -0.13 -11.36 -20.17
C CYS A 711 -1.34 -10.58 -20.72
N GLY A 712 -2.39 -11.32 -21.08
CA GLY A 712 -3.64 -10.78 -21.62
C GLY A 712 -4.69 -10.53 -20.55
N ALA A 713 -5.77 -9.85 -20.94
CA ALA A 713 -6.90 -9.49 -20.07
C ALA A 713 -6.48 -8.70 -18.82
N GLY A 714 -5.61 -7.69 -18.99
CA GLY A 714 -5.07 -6.91 -17.86
C GLY A 714 -4.17 -7.70 -16.93
N CYS A 715 -3.71 -8.89 -17.35
CA CYS A 715 -3.00 -9.86 -16.52
C CYS A 715 -3.84 -10.47 -15.38
N ASN A 716 -5.16 -10.31 -15.40
CA ASN A 716 -6.09 -10.92 -14.45
C ASN A 716 -6.13 -12.45 -14.58
N THR A 717 -6.55 -13.13 -13.51
CA THR A 717 -6.98 -14.53 -13.52
C THR A 717 -8.10 -14.77 -14.55
N VAL A 718 -9.01 -13.80 -14.72
CA VAL A 718 -10.16 -13.89 -15.63
C VAL A 718 -9.72 -13.87 -17.09
N GLY A 719 -9.85 -15.01 -17.76
CA GLY A 719 -9.42 -15.15 -19.15
C GLY A 719 -7.91 -15.11 -19.34
N PHE A 720 -7.14 -15.42 -18.27
CA PHE A 720 -5.68 -15.33 -18.26
C PHE A 720 -5.05 -16.02 -19.48
N THR A 721 -4.32 -15.22 -20.25
CA THR A 721 -3.44 -15.66 -21.34
C THR A 721 -2.08 -15.03 -21.17
N ARG A 722 -1.08 -15.57 -21.85
CA ARG A 722 0.30 -15.09 -21.78
C ARG A 722 1.06 -15.45 -23.06
N GLY A 723 2.22 -14.84 -23.23
CA GLY A 723 3.20 -15.30 -24.20
C GLY A 723 4.58 -14.71 -23.94
N ILE A 724 5.48 -14.96 -24.88
CA ILE A 724 6.79 -14.31 -24.96
C ILE A 724 7.00 -13.94 -26.43
N ALA A 725 7.18 -12.67 -26.70
CA ALA A 725 7.63 -12.18 -27.99
C ALA A 725 9.17 -12.04 -27.99
N VAL A 726 9.79 -12.38 -29.11
CA VAL A 726 11.24 -12.31 -29.31
C VAL A 726 11.53 -11.59 -30.62
N GLY A 727 12.41 -10.59 -30.58
CA GLY A 727 12.80 -9.80 -31.74
C GLY A 727 14.07 -8.99 -31.49
N ASN A 728 14.30 -7.98 -32.33
CA ASN A 728 15.46 -7.11 -32.27
C ASN A 728 15.06 -5.65 -32.01
N SER A 729 15.97 -4.88 -31.41
CA SER A 729 15.82 -3.46 -31.09
C SER A 729 15.72 -2.53 -32.31
N ASP A 730 15.92 -3.06 -33.52
CA ASP A 730 15.69 -2.36 -34.79
C ASP A 730 14.29 -2.62 -35.39
N GLY A 731 13.40 -3.31 -34.65
CA GLY A 731 12.06 -3.69 -35.10
C GLY A 731 12.01 -4.92 -36.00
N THR A 732 13.14 -5.61 -36.22
CA THR A 732 13.16 -6.83 -37.05
C THR A 732 13.02 -8.12 -36.24
N GLY A 733 12.68 -9.22 -36.91
CA GLY A 733 12.72 -10.57 -36.33
C GLY A 733 11.62 -10.92 -35.32
N TRP A 734 10.71 -9.99 -35.01
CA TRP A 734 9.63 -10.19 -34.03
C TRP A 734 8.71 -11.37 -34.36
N HIS A 735 8.58 -12.27 -33.40
CA HIS A 735 7.64 -13.40 -33.42
C HIS A 735 7.24 -13.81 -32.00
N GLN A 736 6.07 -14.43 -31.86
CA GLN A 736 5.63 -15.06 -30.62
C GLN A 736 6.23 -16.47 -30.50
N LEU A 737 6.70 -16.83 -29.31
CA LEU A 737 7.07 -18.21 -29.00
C LEU A 737 5.82 -19.10 -28.92
N ASN A 738 5.92 -20.34 -29.39
CA ASN A 738 4.83 -21.30 -29.31
C ASN A 738 4.70 -21.85 -27.88
N LEU A 739 3.84 -21.21 -27.07
CA LEU A 739 3.57 -21.56 -25.68
C LEU A 739 2.10 -21.98 -25.51
N PRO A 740 1.77 -23.28 -25.67
CA PRO A 740 0.38 -23.75 -25.60
C PRO A 740 -0.24 -23.53 -24.22
N ALA A 741 -1.52 -23.12 -24.21
CA ALA A 741 -2.30 -22.86 -22.99
C ALA A 741 -2.59 -24.12 -22.14
N ASP A 742 -2.28 -25.33 -22.65
CA ASP A 742 -2.36 -26.59 -21.88
C ASP A 742 -1.18 -26.79 -20.90
N GLY A 743 -0.19 -25.89 -20.92
CA GLY A 743 0.98 -25.94 -20.04
C GLY A 743 2.09 -26.89 -20.49
N SER A 744 2.01 -27.45 -21.71
CA SER A 744 2.91 -28.53 -22.19
C SER A 744 4.36 -28.10 -22.46
N VAL A 745 4.62 -26.81 -22.68
CA VAL A 745 5.96 -26.25 -22.95
C VAL A 745 6.45 -25.42 -21.77
N LEU A 746 5.62 -24.48 -21.31
CA LEU A 746 5.75 -23.71 -20.08
C LEU A 746 4.37 -23.70 -19.39
N PRO A 747 4.26 -23.61 -18.05
CA PRO A 747 2.97 -23.55 -17.36
C PRO A 747 2.18 -22.30 -17.75
N ASN A 748 0.86 -22.42 -17.86
CA ASN A 748 -0.05 -21.29 -18.11
C ASN A 748 -0.28 -20.45 -16.85
N ARG A 749 0.78 -19.78 -16.39
CA ARG A 749 0.83 -18.88 -15.22
C ARG A 749 1.60 -17.61 -15.56
N TYR A 750 1.53 -16.62 -14.68
CA TYR A 750 2.21 -15.34 -14.81
C TYR A 750 3.73 -15.51 -15.00
N LEU A 751 4.32 -14.72 -15.91
CA LEU A 751 5.76 -14.76 -16.25
C LEU A 751 6.44 -13.49 -15.74
N SER A 752 7.11 -13.59 -14.61
CA SER A 752 7.56 -12.45 -13.80
C SER A 752 8.92 -11.88 -14.15
N SER A 753 9.85 -12.71 -14.65
CA SER A 753 11.19 -12.25 -14.99
C SER A 753 11.84 -13.09 -16.07
N ILE A 754 12.70 -12.45 -16.87
CA ILE A 754 13.53 -13.06 -17.90
C ILE A 754 14.99 -12.64 -17.66
N ALA A 755 15.89 -13.60 -17.57
CA ALA A 755 17.33 -13.34 -17.58
C ALA A 755 17.98 -13.92 -18.85
N ILE A 756 18.84 -13.13 -19.49
CA ILE A 756 19.58 -13.53 -20.70
C ILE A 756 21.04 -13.73 -20.34
N ASP A 757 21.67 -14.82 -20.79
CA ASP A 757 23.10 -15.04 -20.62
C ASP A 757 23.89 -13.91 -21.35
N PRO A 758 24.77 -13.16 -20.66
CA PRO A 758 25.56 -12.11 -21.29
C PRO A 758 26.43 -12.64 -22.46
N ASN A 759 26.76 -13.93 -22.48
CA ASN A 759 27.61 -14.54 -23.50
C ASN A 759 26.83 -15.08 -24.70
N ASP A 760 25.59 -15.54 -24.52
CA ASP A 760 24.73 -16.10 -25.58
C ASP A 760 23.28 -15.64 -25.44
N ALA A 761 22.85 -14.75 -26.35
CA ALA A 761 21.48 -14.22 -26.35
C ALA A 761 20.40 -15.26 -26.77
N ASN A 762 20.76 -16.52 -27.04
CA ASN A 762 19.81 -17.64 -27.18
C ASN A 762 19.68 -18.48 -25.90
N HIS A 763 20.52 -18.23 -24.91
CA HIS A 763 20.48 -18.88 -23.61
C HIS A 763 19.74 -17.97 -22.62
N VAL A 764 18.54 -18.37 -22.22
CA VAL A 764 17.63 -17.55 -21.41
C VAL A 764 16.98 -18.36 -20.30
N TYR A 765 16.68 -17.67 -19.21
CA TYR A 765 15.92 -18.18 -18.07
C TYR A 765 14.64 -17.38 -17.88
N VAL A 766 13.57 -18.06 -17.47
CA VAL A 766 12.26 -17.45 -17.18
C VAL A 766 11.76 -17.94 -15.83
N THR A 767 11.24 -17.02 -15.00
CA THR A 767 10.46 -17.36 -13.81
C THR A 767 8.96 -17.42 -14.12
N VAL A 768 8.29 -18.33 -13.41
CA VAL A 768 6.85 -18.57 -13.50
C VAL A 768 6.27 -18.42 -12.11
N SER A 769 5.51 -17.36 -11.92
CA SER A 769 4.95 -16.98 -10.63
C SER A 769 3.65 -17.75 -10.32
N GLY A 770 3.04 -17.44 -9.18
CA GLY A 770 1.93 -18.23 -8.64
C GLY A 770 2.34 -19.64 -8.17
N PHE A 771 1.39 -20.37 -7.60
CA PHE A 771 1.60 -21.76 -7.17
C PHE A 771 1.35 -22.76 -8.32
N SER A 772 1.91 -23.96 -8.24
CA SER A 772 1.69 -25.03 -9.20
C SER A 772 0.25 -25.54 -9.22
N ARG A 773 -0.10 -26.37 -10.22
CA ARG A 773 -1.40 -27.07 -10.33
C ARG A 773 -1.77 -27.96 -9.12
N PHE A 774 -0.90 -28.12 -8.14
CA PHE A 774 -1.23 -28.77 -6.87
C PHE A 774 -2.09 -27.87 -5.99
N TRP A 775 -1.90 -26.55 -6.07
CA TRP A 775 -2.63 -25.54 -5.30
C TRP A 775 -3.49 -24.62 -6.16
N THR A 776 -3.08 -24.33 -7.40
CA THR A 776 -3.76 -23.39 -8.30
C THR A 776 -4.70 -24.12 -9.24
N GLU A 777 -5.98 -23.75 -9.21
CA GLU A 777 -6.97 -24.23 -10.17
C GLU A 777 -6.80 -23.55 -11.55
N GLY A 778 -7.28 -24.18 -12.62
CA GLY A 778 -7.34 -23.58 -13.96
C GLY A 778 -6.51 -24.29 -15.05
N PRO A 779 -6.78 -23.99 -16.34
CA PRO A 779 -6.19 -24.70 -17.47
C PRO A 779 -4.69 -24.40 -17.61
N GLY A 780 -3.89 -25.47 -17.65
CA GLY A 780 -2.46 -25.39 -17.95
C GLY A 780 -1.55 -24.94 -16.82
N ALA A 781 -2.04 -24.74 -15.58
CA ALA A 781 -1.25 -24.23 -14.44
C ALA A 781 0.07 -24.98 -14.15
N GLY A 782 0.24 -26.21 -14.66
CA GLY A 782 1.53 -26.90 -14.76
C GLY A 782 2.24 -27.16 -13.43
N VAL A 783 3.57 -27.34 -13.47
CA VAL A 783 4.44 -27.55 -12.30
C VAL A 783 5.72 -26.76 -12.51
N GLY A 784 6.43 -26.38 -11.43
CA GLY A 784 7.72 -25.68 -11.53
C GLY A 784 7.62 -24.16 -11.73
N HIS A 785 8.70 -23.46 -11.44
CA HIS A 785 8.80 -21.99 -11.33
C HIS A 785 10.02 -21.40 -12.05
N VAL A 786 11.00 -22.21 -12.45
CA VAL A 786 12.22 -21.72 -13.12
C VAL A 786 12.51 -22.57 -14.35
N TYR A 787 12.64 -21.94 -15.51
CA TYR A 787 12.82 -22.61 -16.80
C TYR A 787 14.04 -22.09 -17.56
N GLU A 788 14.75 -22.99 -18.22
CA GLU A 788 15.94 -22.72 -19.06
C GLU A 788 15.63 -23.04 -20.52
N SER A 789 16.01 -22.14 -21.44
CA SER A 789 16.09 -22.41 -22.88
C SER A 789 17.50 -22.11 -23.39
N ARG A 790 17.98 -22.92 -24.34
CA ARG A 790 19.32 -22.83 -24.96
C ARG A 790 19.26 -22.65 -26.49
N ASP A 791 18.06 -22.47 -27.02
CA ASP A 791 17.76 -22.36 -28.45
C ASP A 791 16.81 -21.19 -28.74
N GLY A 792 16.91 -20.15 -27.91
CA GLY A 792 16.20 -18.90 -28.06
C GLY A 792 14.73 -18.93 -27.63
N GLY A 793 14.29 -19.96 -26.92
CA GLY A 793 12.91 -20.16 -26.47
C GLY A 793 12.12 -21.21 -27.28
N THR A 794 12.79 -21.97 -28.15
CA THR A 794 12.18 -23.03 -28.96
C THR A 794 11.87 -24.27 -28.11
N THR A 795 12.77 -24.62 -27.20
CA THR A 795 12.57 -25.66 -26.18
C THR A 795 12.89 -25.12 -24.79
N TRP A 796 12.20 -25.65 -23.79
CA TRP A 796 12.30 -25.24 -22.40
C TRP A 796 12.51 -26.45 -21.48
N LYS A 797 13.28 -26.24 -20.42
CA LYS A 797 13.62 -27.25 -19.43
C LYS A 797 13.37 -26.71 -18.03
N ASP A 798 12.53 -27.42 -17.28
CA ASP A 798 12.27 -27.15 -15.88
C ASP A 798 13.56 -27.32 -15.04
N LEU A 799 13.91 -26.28 -14.29
CA LEU A 799 15.05 -26.20 -13.38
C LEU A 799 14.65 -26.14 -11.90
N SER A 800 13.35 -26.23 -11.59
CA SER A 800 12.80 -26.02 -10.24
C SER A 800 13.27 -27.08 -9.25
N ALA A 801 13.29 -28.36 -9.64
CA ALA A 801 13.83 -29.47 -8.84
C ALA A 801 13.27 -29.57 -7.40
N ASN A 802 13.97 -28.98 -6.41
CA ASN A 802 13.61 -28.91 -4.99
C ASN A 802 13.37 -27.48 -4.49
N LEU A 803 13.28 -26.48 -5.38
CA LEU A 803 12.75 -25.16 -5.06
C LEU A 803 11.33 -25.34 -4.48
N PRO A 804 10.93 -24.58 -3.44
CA PRO A 804 9.58 -24.66 -2.92
C PRO A 804 8.53 -24.34 -4.00
N ASP A 805 7.32 -24.87 -3.84
CA ASP A 805 6.16 -24.53 -4.66
C ASP A 805 5.60 -23.19 -4.17
N ILE A 806 6.15 -22.08 -4.68
CA ILE A 806 5.92 -20.70 -4.23
C ILE A 806 6.03 -19.75 -5.44
N PRO A 807 5.25 -18.64 -5.49
CA PRO A 807 5.45 -17.59 -6.48
C PRO A 807 6.92 -17.16 -6.56
N ALA A 808 7.45 -17.03 -7.77
CA ALA A 808 8.84 -16.65 -8.03
C ALA A 808 8.85 -15.38 -8.86
N ASP A 809 9.42 -14.30 -8.32
CA ASP A 809 9.24 -12.93 -8.80
C ASP A 809 10.39 -12.47 -9.71
N SER A 810 11.63 -12.85 -9.38
CA SER A 810 12.82 -12.38 -10.09
C SER A 810 13.88 -13.47 -10.28
N VAL A 811 14.66 -13.40 -11.36
CA VAL A 811 15.83 -14.25 -11.59
C VAL A 811 17.04 -13.46 -12.06
N VAL A 812 18.19 -13.70 -11.44
CA VAL A 812 19.49 -13.12 -11.81
C VAL A 812 20.50 -14.24 -12.07
N ILE A 813 21.21 -14.12 -13.20
CA ILE A 813 22.42 -14.90 -13.47
C ILE A 813 23.58 -14.18 -12.77
N THR A 814 24.17 -14.81 -11.77
CA THR A 814 25.35 -14.31 -11.07
C THR A 814 26.61 -14.41 -11.94
N ASP A 815 27.63 -13.58 -11.67
CA ASP A 815 28.95 -13.63 -12.34
C ASP A 815 29.62 -15.03 -12.37
N HIS A 816 29.22 -15.93 -11.47
CA HIS A 816 29.73 -17.30 -11.39
C HIS A 816 28.87 -18.32 -12.15
N GLY A 817 27.90 -17.85 -12.94
CA GLY A 817 26.98 -18.68 -13.74
C GLY A 817 25.92 -19.43 -12.93
N GLY A 818 25.80 -19.16 -11.63
CA GLY A 818 24.70 -19.65 -10.80
C GLY A 818 23.47 -18.74 -10.91
N LEU A 819 22.30 -19.27 -10.57
CA LEU A 819 21.04 -18.55 -10.54
C LEU A 819 20.68 -18.17 -9.11
N ALA A 820 20.32 -16.91 -8.89
CA ALA A 820 19.56 -16.47 -7.73
C ALA A 820 18.12 -16.18 -8.17
N VAL A 821 17.14 -16.66 -7.40
CA VAL A 821 15.71 -16.49 -7.66
C VAL A 821 15.04 -15.99 -6.39
N SER A 822 14.26 -14.92 -6.51
CA SER A 822 13.46 -14.37 -5.42
C SER A 822 12.03 -14.88 -5.47
N THR A 823 11.40 -14.96 -4.30
CA THR A 823 10.05 -15.51 -4.09
C THR A 823 9.32 -14.77 -2.97
N ASP A 824 8.03 -15.09 -2.81
CA ASP A 824 7.19 -14.74 -1.65
C ASP A 824 7.75 -15.19 -0.28
N LEU A 825 8.79 -16.05 -0.24
CA LEU A 825 9.40 -16.57 0.99
C LEU A 825 10.93 -16.31 1.07
N GLY A 826 11.45 -15.36 0.29
CA GLY A 826 12.85 -14.95 0.29
C GLY A 826 13.62 -15.36 -0.97
N VAL A 827 14.92 -15.63 -0.84
CA VAL A 827 15.81 -15.83 -2.00
C VAL A 827 16.45 -17.22 -1.97
N PHE A 828 16.43 -17.89 -3.13
CA PHE A 828 17.00 -19.21 -3.34
C PHE A 828 18.13 -19.16 -4.37
N TYR A 829 19.18 -19.96 -4.15
CA TYR A 829 20.34 -20.04 -5.03
C TYR A 829 20.58 -21.46 -5.54
N ARG A 830 21.03 -21.54 -6.79
CA ARG A 830 21.49 -22.76 -7.45
C ARG A 830 22.80 -22.47 -8.20
N GLY A 831 23.89 -23.12 -7.83
CA GLY A 831 25.17 -22.97 -8.51
C GLY A 831 25.14 -23.50 -9.96
N ALA A 832 26.07 -23.01 -10.79
CA ALA A 832 26.15 -23.29 -12.24
C ALA A 832 26.19 -24.79 -12.61
N HIS A 833 26.59 -25.65 -11.67
CA HIS A 833 26.70 -27.10 -11.87
C HIS A 833 25.77 -27.90 -10.93
N ASP A 834 25.03 -27.21 -10.07
CA ASP A 834 24.14 -27.84 -9.11
C ASP A 834 22.83 -28.27 -9.78
N ARG A 835 22.18 -29.25 -9.15
CA ARG A 835 20.87 -29.77 -9.55
C ARG A 835 19.76 -29.42 -8.56
N THR A 836 20.11 -28.75 -7.48
CA THR A 836 19.24 -28.45 -6.35
C THR A 836 19.47 -27.03 -5.86
N TRP A 837 18.41 -26.45 -5.29
CA TRP A 837 18.37 -25.12 -4.69
C TRP A 837 18.70 -25.18 -3.21
N SER A 838 19.25 -24.06 -2.72
CA SER A 838 19.56 -23.75 -1.32
C SER A 838 18.95 -22.39 -0.98
N VAL A 839 18.64 -22.11 0.29
CA VAL A 839 18.30 -20.74 0.71
C VAL A 839 19.56 -19.88 0.60
N LEU A 840 19.45 -18.71 -0.03
CA LEU A 840 20.57 -17.79 -0.17
C LEU A 840 20.75 -16.97 1.11
N GLY A 841 21.93 -17.08 1.69
CA GLY A 841 22.37 -16.37 2.88
C GLY A 841 21.71 -16.82 4.18
N GLN A 842 21.84 -15.98 5.21
CA GLN A 842 21.24 -16.16 6.54
C GLN A 842 20.59 -14.85 7.00
N HIS A 843 19.60 -14.95 7.89
CA HIS A 843 18.85 -13.82 8.46
C HIS A 843 18.16 -12.90 7.43
N LEU A 844 17.83 -13.41 6.23
CA LEU A 844 16.84 -12.76 5.38
C LEU A 844 15.46 -12.95 6.03
N PRO A 845 14.67 -11.89 6.27
CA PRO A 845 13.30 -12.05 6.72
C PRO A 845 12.47 -12.86 5.72
N THR A 846 11.51 -13.63 6.21
CA THR A 846 10.55 -14.34 5.34
C THR A 846 9.49 -13.38 4.88
N THR A 847 9.81 -12.57 3.87
CA THR A 847 8.86 -11.69 3.18
C THR A 847 9.05 -11.82 1.68
N ALA A 848 8.09 -11.30 0.90
CA ALA A 848 8.20 -11.32 -0.54
C ALA A 848 9.39 -10.48 -1.01
N THR A 849 10.18 -11.05 -1.91
CA THR A 849 11.33 -10.37 -2.50
C THR A 849 11.06 -10.18 -3.99
N LEU A 850 10.61 -8.98 -4.37
CA LEU A 850 10.07 -8.73 -5.71
C LEU A 850 11.16 -8.58 -6.80
N GLN A 851 12.35 -8.12 -6.44
CA GLN A 851 13.46 -7.93 -7.39
C GLN A 851 14.83 -8.25 -6.78
N LEU A 852 15.75 -8.71 -7.63
CA LEU A 852 17.18 -8.87 -7.32
C LEU A 852 18.02 -8.07 -8.32
N LYS A 853 19.12 -7.45 -7.87
CA LYS A 853 19.96 -6.63 -8.74
C LYS A 853 21.43 -6.67 -8.31
N GLN A 854 22.26 -7.33 -9.11
CA GLN A 854 23.71 -7.30 -8.86
C GLN A 854 24.26 -5.87 -9.09
N GLY A 855 24.89 -5.32 -8.05
CA GLY A 855 25.48 -3.98 -8.04
C GLY A 855 26.89 -3.93 -8.65
N PRO A 856 27.40 -2.71 -8.96
CA PRO A 856 28.74 -2.51 -9.53
C PRO A 856 29.89 -2.83 -8.54
N ASP A 857 29.58 -3.05 -7.27
CA ASP A 857 30.51 -3.54 -6.24
C ASP A 857 30.52 -5.08 -6.13
N GLY A 858 29.70 -5.77 -6.93
CA GLY A 858 29.67 -7.23 -7.07
C GLY A 858 28.73 -7.94 -6.10
N TYR A 859 28.03 -7.24 -5.20
CA TYR A 859 26.98 -7.83 -4.35
C TYR A 859 25.66 -7.98 -5.11
N LEU A 860 24.83 -8.93 -4.67
CA LEU A 860 23.48 -9.20 -5.18
C LEU A 860 22.41 -8.44 -4.37
#